data_AF-A0A2E2KLL9-F1
#
_entry.id   AF-A0A2E2KLL9-F1
#
_cell.length_a   1.000
_cell.length_b   1.000
_cell.length_c   1.000
_cell.angle_alpha   90.00
_cell.angle_beta   90.00
_cell.angle_gamma   90.00
#
_symmetry.space_group_name_H-M   'P 1'
#
loop_
_entity.id
_entity.type
_entity.pdbx_description
1 polymer ?
#
loop_
_entity_poly.entity_id
_entity_poly.type
_entity_poly.pdbx_seq_one_letter_code
_entity_poly.pdbx_strand_id
1 'polypeptide(L)'
;MSGNASRLSSISAINSGKSIDVEMPKPLSSIWASDVFNLASMEEALSKNAFKEMKKTVQTGAPLDQATADIVAAAMKDWAMSKGAKFFSHIFYPMTNATAEKHDGFIITNADGNAITDFTGSLLIKGEPDGSSFPNGSLRMTNAARGYTAWDPTSPAYIMNTANGATLMIPSVFMSWTGEALDKKIPLLRSNAAMNDAANKVLTLMGETDIATLNSSCGAEQEYFLVDENFANSRPDLLLAGRTLFGAAPAKGQQFDDHYFGAIPERVQVFMQDFEDQLFKLGIPAKTHHNEVAPGQFEIAPYFEAANVAADHQQLLMTVMKNTAKKHGFLALLHEKPFAGINGSGKHVNWSVGNSTQGNLLDPGHTPEENLNFLLFCGAVIRGVHLFGPLLRAVIASASNDHRLGANEAPPAILSVYLGDQLEKVFKQIQSGDLQPSVCGGLMDLGLDQILGFTRDPGDRNRTSPFAFTGNRFEFRAVGSSQSVSGPLVAMNTMLADSLNWIAEKLESSLSSGLEQPEAVLAVLKELMDEHGNVVFGGDGYSEEWHTQAVEERGLKNIPTTADALPALQEESVIKLFESTGVLTPVELESRYEVYSEQYILSIEVEAKLVIDMATTSIYPAAANYLSELTSTIATASSVGVSLDNGLAQKVATTADAMMADVEKLSAAVAETGFASAEDHMKFCANEIRPLMDSIRENGDLLETLVADSAWPFPKYSEMLFIK
;
A
#
# COMPACT_ATOMS: atom_id res chain seq x y z
N MET A 1 -27.27 -27.48 -2.69
CA MET A 1 -27.05 -27.73 -1.25
C MET A 1 -27.52 -26.49 -0.50
N SER A 2 -28.18 -26.61 0.65
CA SER A 2 -28.47 -25.41 1.47
C SER A 2 -27.13 -24.76 1.87
N GLY A 3 -27.08 -23.43 2.00
CA GLY A 3 -25.84 -22.71 2.37
C GLY A 3 -25.19 -23.24 3.65
N ASN A 4 -26.03 -23.69 4.61
CA ASN A 4 -25.57 -24.34 5.83
C ASN A 4 -24.75 -25.62 5.59
N ALA A 5 -25.10 -26.45 4.60
CA ALA A 5 -24.36 -27.68 4.31
C ALA A 5 -22.94 -27.38 3.77
N SER A 6 -22.78 -26.31 2.98
CA SER A 6 -21.45 -25.86 2.52
C SER A 6 -20.60 -25.41 3.69
N ARG A 7 -21.15 -24.56 4.57
CA ARG A 7 -20.49 -24.07 5.77
C ARG A 7 -20.04 -25.20 6.71
N LEU A 8 -20.92 -26.15 7.01
CA LEU A 8 -20.57 -27.31 7.86
C LEU A 8 -19.52 -28.21 7.19
N SER A 9 -19.57 -28.36 5.86
CA SER A 9 -18.53 -29.07 5.11
C SER A 9 -17.18 -28.37 5.22
N SER A 10 -17.13 -27.04 5.18
CA SER A 10 -15.90 -26.27 5.37
C SER A 10 -15.31 -26.50 6.77
N ILE A 11 -16.13 -26.43 7.82
CA ILE A 11 -15.67 -26.69 9.20
C ILE A 11 -15.11 -28.12 9.33
N SER A 12 -15.81 -29.11 8.76
CA SER A 12 -15.33 -30.49 8.78
C SER A 12 -14.02 -30.64 8.01
N ALA A 13 -13.88 -30.00 6.84
CA ALA A 13 -12.68 -30.06 6.02
C ALA A 13 -11.47 -29.46 6.72
N ILE A 14 -11.65 -28.35 7.46
CA ILE A 14 -10.57 -27.71 8.23
C ILE A 14 -10.14 -28.61 9.39
N ASN A 15 -11.09 -29.08 10.21
CA ASN A 15 -10.80 -29.90 11.39
C ASN A 15 -10.20 -31.28 11.03
N SER A 16 -10.50 -31.81 9.84
CA SER A 16 -9.99 -33.10 9.35
C SER A 16 -8.87 -32.96 8.32
N GLY A 17 -8.46 -31.72 8.02
CA GLY A 17 -7.47 -31.40 7.01
C GLY A 17 -6.12 -32.04 7.32
N LYS A 18 -5.50 -32.65 6.31
CA LYS A 18 -4.11 -33.10 6.44
C LYS A 18 -3.19 -31.90 6.39
N SER A 19 -2.11 -31.94 7.17
CA SER A 19 -1.00 -31.00 7.02
C SER A 19 -0.50 -31.01 5.58
N ILE A 20 -0.22 -29.83 5.04
CA ILE A 20 0.40 -29.70 3.72
C ILE A 20 1.83 -30.24 3.79
N ASP A 21 2.22 -31.05 2.81
CA ASP A 21 3.59 -31.54 2.68
C ASP A 21 4.50 -30.35 2.34
N VAL A 22 5.44 -30.05 3.24
CA VAL A 22 6.43 -28.97 3.08
C VAL A 22 7.85 -29.49 3.19
N GLU A 23 8.77 -28.84 2.47
CA GLU A 23 10.20 -29.09 2.58
C GLU A 23 10.81 -28.25 3.69
N MET A 24 11.84 -28.76 4.35
CA MET A 24 12.59 -27.99 5.33
C MET A 24 13.33 -26.81 4.67
N PRO A 25 13.23 -25.58 5.21
CA PRO A 25 13.96 -24.42 4.71
C PRO A 25 15.47 -24.68 4.64
N LYS A 26 16.09 -24.20 3.57
CA LYS A 26 17.56 -24.26 3.41
C LYS A 26 18.21 -23.09 4.14
N PRO A 27 19.50 -23.18 4.50
CA PRO A 27 20.22 -22.04 5.09
C PRO A 27 20.13 -20.80 4.19
N LEU A 28 19.85 -19.63 4.78
CA LEU A 28 19.70 -18.36 4.06
C LEU A 28 20.86 -18.10 3.08
N SER A 29 22.10 -18.37 3.51
CA SER A 29 23.31 -18.20 2.69
C SER A 29 23.33 -19.03 1.39
N SER A 30 22.52 -20.09 1.30
CA SER A 30 22.42 -20.95 0.12
C SER A 30 21.29 -20.57 -0.85
N ILE A 31 20.33 -19.78 -0.40
CA ILE A 31 19.14 -19.39 -1.18
C ILE A 31 19.08 -17.88 -1.44
N TRP A 32 19.82 -17.06 -0.70
CA TRP A 32 19.78 -15.61 -0.83
C TRP A 32 20.01 -15.14 -2.25
N ALA A 33 19.03 -14.42 -2.80
CA ALA A 33 19.00 -13.87 -4.15
C ALA A 33 19.36 -14.88 -5.24
N SER A 34 19.13 -16.18 -5.01
CA SER A 34 19.55 -17.24 -5.93
C SER A 34 18.82 -17.18 -7.27
N ASP A 35 17.64 -16.57 -7.30
CA ASP A 35 16.81 -16.41 -8.50
C ASP A 35 16.84 -14.97 -9.03
N VAL A 36 17.88 -14.19 -8.70
CA VAL A 36 18.04 -12.80 -9.15
C VAL A 36 19.32 -12.65 -9.96
N PHE A 37 19.21 -12.06 -11.16
CA PHE A 37 20.36 -11.69 -11.99
C PHE A 37 20.95 -10.35 -11.52
N ASN A 38 21.43 -10.34 -10.28
CA ASN A 38 22.01 -9.18 -9.60
C ASN A 38 23.47 -8.91 -10.03
N LEU A 39 24.10 -7.88 -9.48
CA LEU A 39 25.50 -7.53 -9.79
C LEU A 39 26.49 -8.68 -9.55
N ALA A 40 26.26 -9.55 -8.55
CA ALA A 40 27.13 -10.70 -8.31
C ALA A 40 27.00 -11.73 -9.45
N SER A 41 25.77 -12.06 -9.84
CA SER A 41 25.52 -12.96 -10.98
C SER A 41 26.03 -12.35 -12.30
N MET A 42 25.89 -11.04 -12.47
CA MET A 42 26.41 -10.32 -13.63
C MET A 42 27.95 -10.32 -13.67
N GLU A 43 28.64 -10.25 -12.52
CA GLU A 43 30.11 -10.30 -12.48
C GLU A 43 30.65 -11.67 -12.94
N GLU A 44 29.92 -12.75 -12.63
CA GLU A 44 30.25 -14.11 -13.09
C GLU A 44 29.90 -14.32 -14.57
N ALA A 45 28.81 -13.71 -15.06
CA ALA A 45 28.28 -13.97 -16.39
C ALA A 45 28.79 -13.02 -17.49
N LEU A 46 29.20 -11.80 -17.15
CA LEU A 46 29.57 -10.76 -18.11
C LEU A 46 31.08 -10.63 -18.28
N SER A 47 31.50 -10.11 -19.44
CA SER A 47 32.88 -9.64 -19.61
C SER A 47 33.20 -8.48 -18.66
N LYS A 48 34.48 -8.34 -18.26
CA LYS A 48 34.93 -7.28 -17.33
C LYS A 48 34.50 -5.87 -17.74
N ASN A 49 34.50 -5.57 -19.04
CA ASN A 49 34.08 -4.26 -19.55
C ASN A 49 32.56 -4.09 -19.47
N ALA A 50 31.79 -5.09 -19.93
CA ALA A 50 30.33 -5.05 -19.86
C ALA A 50 29.82 -4.95 -18.41
N PHE A 51 30.43 -5.70 -17.48
CA PHE A 51 30.11 -5.60 -16.05
C PHE A 51 30.39 -4.20 -15.49
N LYS A 52 31.51 -3.57 -15.86
CA LYS A 52 31.85 -2.22 -15.40
C LYS A 52 30.84 -1.18 -15.87
N GLU A 53 30.44 -1.24 -17.14
CA GLU A 53 29.42 -0.33 -17.68
C GLU A 53 28.04 -0.59 -17.06
N MET A 54 27.64 -1.86 -16.90
CA MET A 54 26.40 -2.20 -16.18
C MET A 54 26.39 -1.67 -14.75
N LYS A 55 27.47 -1.89 -14.01
CA LYS A 55 27.61 -1.39 -12.63
C LYS A 55 27.49 0.13 -12.58
N LYS A 56 28.09 0.84 -13.54
CA LYS A 56 27.96 2.30 -13.66
C LYS A 56 26.51 2.70 -13.93
N THR A 57 25.83 2.06 -14.88
CA THR A 57 24.41 2.30 -15.17
C THR A 57 23.53 2.09 -13.94
N VAL A 58 23.72 0.99 -13.20
CA VAL A 58 22.96 0.70 -11.97
C VAL A 58 23.20 1.76 -10.89
N GLN A 59 24.45 2.21 -10.72
CA GLN A 59 24.83 3.14 -9.65
C GLN A 59 24.50 4.60 -9.96
N THR A 60 24.55 5.01 -11.24
CA THR A 60 24.45 6.43 -11.61
C THR A 60 23.27 6.74 -12.54
N GLY A 61 22.53 5.73 -13.01
CA GLY A 61 21.48 5.89 -14.03
C GLY A 61 22.00 6.24 -15.43
N ALA A 62 23.31 6.08 -15.69
CA ALA A 62 23.88 6.40 -17.00
C ALA A 62 23.33 5.45 -18.09
N PRO A 63 23.05 5.94 -19.32
CA PRO A 63 22.49 5.11 -20.37
C PRO A 63 23.45 3.97 -20.75
N LEU A 64 22.89 2.79 -20.98
CA LEU A 64 23.61 1.63 -21.46
C LEU A 64 23.71 1.67 -22.99
N ASP A 65 24.91 1.45 -23.54
CA ASP A 65 25.07 1.39 -24.99
C ASP A 65 24.54 0.07 -25.57
N GLN A 66 24.12 0.10 -26.84
CA GLN A 66 23.50 -1.04 -27.51
C GLN A 66 24.38 -2.30 -27.51
N ALA A 67 25.70 -2.15 -27.68
CA ALA A 67 26.60 -3.30 -27.74
C ALA A 67 26.73 -3.98 -26.38
N THR A 68 26.80 -3.20 -25.30
CA THR A 68 26.76 -3.75 -23.94
C THR A 68 25.40 -4.41 -23.65
N ALA A 69 24.29 -3.82 -24.11
CA ALA A 69 22.96 -4.41 -23.93
C ALA A 69 22.81 -5.78 -24.62
N ASP A 70 23.37 -5.97 -25.82
CA ASP A 70 23.38 -7.28 -26.49
C ASP A 70 24.17 -8.34 -25.72
N ILE A 71 25.31 -7.96 -25.14
CA ILE A 71 26.11 -8.86 -24.28
C ILE A 71 25.33 -9.26 -23.03
N VAL A 72 24.65 -8.30 -22.41
CA VAL A 72 23.83 -8.53 -21.20
C VAL A 72 22.63 -9.41 -21.50
N ALA A 73 21.93 -9.18 -22.62
CA ALA A 73 20.80 -9.99 -23.03
C ALA A 73 21.23 -11.46 -23.26
N ALA A 74 22.32 -11.70 -23.99
CA ALA A 74 22.82 -13.05 -24.21
C ALA A 74 23.14 -13.78 -22.88
N ALA A 75 23.86 -13.11 -21.97
CA ALA A 75 24.20 -13.67 -20.67
C ALA A 75 22.96 -13.91 -19.78
N MET A 76 22.00 -12.99 -19.79
CA MET A 76 20.75 -13.10 -19.04
C MET A 76 19.89 -14.27 -19.55
N LYS A 77 19.82 -14.48 -20.87
CA LYS A 77 19.15 -15.64 -21.48
C LYS A 77 19.80 -16.95 -21.04
N ASP A 78 21.12 -17.06 -21.15
CA ASP A 78 21.83 -18.29 -20.81
C ASP A 78 21.67 -18.63 -19.32
N TRP A 79 21.76 -17.61 -18.45
CA TRP A 79 21.46 -17.74 -17.03
C TRP A 79 20.02 -18.21 -16.79
N ALA A 80 19.02 -17.57 -17.41
CA ALA A 80 17.62 -17.92 -17.25
C ALA A 80 17.30 -19.35 -17.76
N MET A 81 17.86 -19.73 -18.91
CA MET A 81 17.69 -21.07 -19.46
C MET A 81 18.34 -22.14 -18.57
N SER A 82 19.46 -21.84 -17.91
CA SER A 82 20.07 -22.75 -16.91
C SER A 82 19.15 -23.01 -15.71
N LYS A 83 18.23 -22.09 -15.44
CA LYS A 83 17.17 -22.18 -14.42
C LYS A 83 15.87 -22.81 -14.95
N GLY A 84 15.86 -23.28 -16.19
CA GLY A 84 14.70 -23.91 -16.83
C GLY A 84 13.70 -22.93 -17.44
N ALA A 85 14.05 -21.65 -17.58
CA ALA A 85 13.18 -20.68 -18.22
C ALA A 85 13.07 -20.93 -19.73
N LYS A 86 11.83 -20.92 -20.23
CA LYS A 86 11.51 -21.01 -21.68
C LYS A 86 10.96 -19.70 -22.23
N PHE A 87 10.46 -18.86 -21.34
CA PHE A 87 9.83 -17.59 -21.64
C PHE A 87 10.50 -16.48 -20.84
N PHE A 88 10.39 -15.27 -21.35
CA PHE A 88 10.69 -14.05 -20.63
C PHE A 88 9.46 -13.12 -20.64
N SER A 89 9.44 -12.17 -19.73
CA SER A 89 8.42 -11.15 -19.65
C SER A 89 9.00 -9.81 -19.23
N HIS A 90 8.58 -8.75 -19.94
CA HIS A 90 8.69 -7.39 -19.42
C HIS A 90 7.57 -7.18 -18.41
N ILE A 91 7.92 -7.28 -17.13
CA ILE A 91 7.00 -7.04 -16.03
C ILE A 91 6.92 -5.53 -15.77
N PHE A 92 5.71 -4.98 -15.68
CA PHE A 92 5.50 -3.57 -15.37
C PHE A 92 4.25 -3.37 -14.51
N TYR A 93 4.13 -2.19 -13.91
CA TYR A 93 3.07 -1.86 -12.96
C TYR A 93 2.18 -0.74 -13.50
N PRO A 94 1.11 -1.08 -14.25
CA PRO A 94 0.15 -0.10 -14.75
C PRO A 94 -0.62 0.59 -13.60
N MET A 95 -1.47 1.56 -13.96
CA MET A 95 -2.27 2.32 -13.00
C MET A 95 -3.36 1.50 -12.25
N THR A 96 -3.42 0.17 -12.43
CA THR A 96 -4.39 -0.73 -11.78
C THR A 96 -3.98 -1.23 -10.39
N ASN A 97 -2.82 -0.81 -9.86
CA ASN A 97 -2.21 -1.37 -8.63
C ASN A 97 -1.89 -2.87 -8.70
N ALA A 98 -1.96 -3.49 -9.88
CA ALA A 98 -1.62 -4.88 -10.12
C ALA A 98 -0.41 -5.00 -11.06
N THR A 99 0.24 -6.15 -11.00
CA THR A 99 1.33 -6.49 -11.91
C THR A 99 0.78 -6.87 -13.28
N ALA A 100 1.44 -6.43 -14.35
CA ALA A 100 1.17 -6.84 -15.72
C ALA A 100 2.38 -7.54 -16.34
N GLU A 101 2.12 -8.62 -17.06
CA GLU A 101 3.14 -9.43 -17.72
C GLU A 101 2.59 -10.07 -19.00
N LYS A 102 3.46 -10.24 -19.99
CA LYS A 102 3.25 -11.02 -21.22
C LYS A 102 4.44 -11.96 -21.40
N HIS A 103 4.18 -13.25 -21.61
CA HIS A 103 5.25 -14.25 -21.70
C HIS A 103 5.59 -14.50 -23.17
N ASP A 104 6.77 -14.06 -23.58
CA ASP A 104 7.32 -14.27 -24.92
C ASP A 104 8.38 -15.39 -24.87
N GLY A 105 8.32 -16.33 -25.81
CA GLY A 105 9.25 -17.46 -25.83
C GLY A 105 10.62 -17.03 -26.33
N PHE A 106 11.70 -17.63 -25.80
CA PHE A 106 13.04 -17.46 -26.39
C PHE A 106 13.16 -18.09 -27.79
N ILE A 107 12.19 -18.91 -28.18
CA ILE A 107 12.21 -19.64 -29.45
C ILE A 107 11.96 -18.71 -30.64
N ILE A 108 12.84 -18.81 -31.64
CA ILE A 108 12.64 -18.25 -32.97
C ILE A 108 12.89 -19.32 -34.03
N THR A 109 12.34 -19.14 -35.22
CA THR A 109 12.64 -20.00 -36.37
C THR A 109 13.75 -19.40 -37.21
N ASN A 110 14.79 -20.18 -37.50
CA ASN A 110 15.79 -19.77 -38.48
C ASN A 110 15.25 -19.88 -39.92
N ALA A 111 16.02 -19.41 -40.91
CA ALA A 111 15.60 -19.42 -42.32
C ALA A 111 15.33 -20.83 -42.89
N ASP A 112 15.90 -21.87 -42.27
CA ASP A 112 15.72 -23.28 -42.66
C ASP A 112 14.49 -23.92 -41.98
N GLY A 113 13.79 -23.19 -41.11
CA GLY A 113 12.64 -23.68 -40.33
C GLY A 113 13.01 -24.43 -39.04
N ASN A 114 14.28 -24.45 -38.65
CA ASN A 114 14.72 -25.02 -37.37
C ASN A 114 14.45 -24.06 -36.21
N ALA A 115 14.06 -24.62 -35.07
CA ALA A 115 13.92 -23.87 -33.82
C ALA A 115 15.30 -23.57 -33.23
N ILE A 116 15.55 -22.29 -32.92
CA ILE A 116 16.70 -21.83 -32.15
C ILE A 116 16.22 -20.92 -31.02
N THR A 117 17.10 -20.60 -30.07
CA THR A 117 16.80 -19.68 -28.96
C THR A 117 17.56 -18.39 -29.07
N ASP A 118 16.86 -17.26 -29.04
CA ASP A 118 17.45 -15.93 -29.17
C ASP A 118 16.85 -14.96 -28.14
N PHE A 119 17.69 -13.99 -27.73
CA PHE A 119 17.30 -12.88 -26.86
C PHE A 119 18.32 -11.77 -27.05
N THR A 120 17.92 -10.72 -27.75
CA THR A 120 18.80 -9.62 -28.17
C THR A 120 18.67 -8.42 -27.24
N GLY A 121 19.67 -7.54 -27.24
CA GLY A 121 19.62 -6.27 -26.50
C GLY A 121 18.48 -5.38 -26.97
N SER A 122 18.05 -5.48 -28.23
CA SER A 122 16.87 -4.75 -28.72
C SER A 122 15.58 -5.18 -28.02
N LEU A 123 15.42 -6.47 -27.71
CA LEU A 123 14.27 -6.98 -26.94
C LEU A 123 14.38 -6.56 -25.47
N LEU A 124 15.60 -6.53 -24.93
CA LEU A 124 15.85 -6.06 -23.56
C LEU A 124 15.52 -4.57 -23.38
N ILE A 125 15.94 -3.72 -24.33
CA ILE A 125 15.75 -2.27 -24.28
C ILE A 125 14.31 -1.87 -24.63
N LYS A 126 13.62 -2.64 -25.49
CA LYS A 126 12.29 -2.28 -25.99
C LYS A 126 11.40 -3.50 -26.21
N GLY A 127 10.27 -3.51 -25.51
CA GLY A 127 9.14 -4.39 -25.79
C GLY A 127 7.89 -3.62 -26.27
N GLU A 128 6.92 -4.36 -26.82
CA GLU A 128 5.58 -3.88 -27.18
C GLU A 128 4.55 -4.88 -26.62
N PRO A 129 3.99 -4.64 -25.41
CA PRO A 129 3.18 -5.64 -24.71
C PRO A 129 1.73 -5.77 -25.22
N ASP A 130 1.35 -5.05 -26.29
CA ASP A 130 -0.06 -4.89 -26.72
C ASP A 130 -1.00 -4.55 -25.53
N GLY A 131 -0.67 -3.46 -24.83
CA GLY A 131 -1.33 -3.07 -23.59
C GLY A 131 -2.63 -2.28 -23.78
N SER A 132 -3.41 -2.50 -24.84
CA SER A 132 -4.57 -1.67 -25.19
C SER A 132 -5.66 -1.63 -24.13
N SER A 133 -5.80 -2.71 -23.36
CA SER A 133 -6.86 -2.86 -22.35
C SER A 133 -6.53 -2.23 -20.99
N PHE A 134 -5.31 -1.73 -20.79
CA PHE A 134 -4.98 -1.04 -19.54
C PHE A 134 -5.65 0.34 -19.45
N PRO A 135 -6.23 0.69 -18.30
CA PRO A 135 -6.74 2.03 -18.05
C PRO A 135 -5.65 3.07 -18.34
N ASN A 136 -6.04 4.12 -19.06
CA ASN A 136 -5.09 5.14 -19.53
C ASN A 136 -5.64 6.57 -19.44
N GLY A 137 -6.83 6.78 -18.85
CA GLY A 137 -7.39 8.11 -18.62
C GLY A 137 -7.40 8.98 -19.87
N SER A 138 -7.84 8.42 -20.99
CA SER A 138 -7.89 9.06 -22.31
C SER A 138 -6.54 9.48 -22.92
N LEU A 139 -5.40 9.04 -22.37
CA LEU A 139 -4.08 9.22 -23.00
C LEU A 139 -3.98 8.49 -24.35
N ARG A 140 -4.81 7.47 -24.57
CA ARG A 140 -4.92 6.75 -25.83
C ARG A 140 -6.35 6.82 -26.35
N MET A 141 -6.48 7.06 -27.65
CA MET A 141 -7.77 6.88 -28.33
C MET A 141 -8.19 5.41 -28.29
N THR A 142 -9.50 5.13 -28.30
CA THR A 142 -10.06 3.76 -28.22
C THR A 142 -9.57 2.83 -29.34
N ASN A 143 -9.10 3.39 -30.47
CA ASN A 143 -8.55 2.64 -31.61
C ASN A 143 -7.00 2.55 -31.61
N ALA A 144 -6.32 3.06 -30.58
CA ALA A 144 -4.86 3.10 -30.48
C ALA A 144 -4.35 2.19 -29.34
N ALA A 145 -3.60 1.16 -29.71
CA ALA A 145 -3.11 0.14 -28.77
C ALA A 145 -1.65 0.30 -28.36
N ARG A 146 -0.83 0.96 -29.21
CA ARG A 146 0.63 0.92 -29.10
C ARG A 146 1.13 1.60 -27.83
N GLY A 147 1.97 0.87 -27.10
CA GLY A 147 2.75 1.34 -25.96
C GLY A 147 4.06 0.57 -25.92
N TYR A 148 5.05 1.10 -25.22
CA TYR A 148 6.38 0.50 -25.17
C TYR A 148 6.75 0.16 -23.74
N THR A 149 7.41 -0.99 -23.58
CA THR A 149 8.12 -1.32 -22.36
C THR A 149 9.61 -1.12 -22.55
N ALA A 150 10.31 -0.68 -21.51
CA ALA A 150 11.77 -0.61 -21.50
C ALA A 150 12.30 -1.11 -20.16
N TRP A 151 13.36 -1.91 -20.18
CA TRP A 151 13.98 -2.42 -18.95
C TRP A 151 14.52 -1.27 -18.09
N ASP A 152 14.22 -1.32 -16.80
CA ASP A 152 14.90 -0.52 -15.78
C ASP A 152 16.10 -1.31 -15.23
N PRO A 153 17.34 -0.97 -15.62
CA PRO A 153 18.53 -1.69 -15.17
C PRO A 153 18.83 -1.49 -13.68
N THR A 154 18.23 -0.50 -13.03
CA THR A 154 18.41 -0.27 -11.58
C THR A 154 17.61 -1.26 -10.72
N SER A 155 16.70 -2.02 -11.34
CA SER A 155 15.96 -3.13 -10.74
C SER A 155 16.35 -4.45 -11.43
N PRO A 156 16.92 -5.42 -10.71
CA PRO A 156 17.49 -6.62 -11.32
C PRO A 156 16.40 -7.54 -11.90
N ALA A 157 16.69 -8.17 -13.04
CA ALA A 157 15.86 -9.24 -13.56
C ALA A 157 15.90 -10.46 -12.63
N TYR A 158 14.81 -11.23 -12.60
CA TYR A 158 14.67 -12.37 -11.70
C TYR A 158 13.94 -13.54 -12.37
N ILE A 159 13.97 -14.71 -11.74
CA ILE A 159 13.25 -15.89 -12.18
C ILE A 159 12.02 -16.08 -11.30
N MET A 160 10.84 -16.09 -11.93
CA MET A 160 9.62 -16.50 -11.27
C MET A 160 9.40 -17.99 -11.50
N ASN A 161 9.39 -18.77 -10.42
CA ASN A 161 9.20 -20.21 -10.46
C ASN A 161 7.71 -20.58 -10.30
N THR A 162 7.30 -21.59 -11.04
CA THR A 162 6.02 -22.29 -10.89
C THR A 162 6.28 -23.76 -10.56
N ALA A 163 5.23 -24.53 -10.27
CA ALA A 163 5.36 -25.97 -10.05
C ALA A 163 5.90 -26.75 -11.27
N ASN A 164 5.90 -26.15 -12.47
CA ASN A 164 6.23 -26.84 -13.72
C ASN A 164 7.20 -26.07 -14.64
N GLY A 165 7.85 -25.03 -14.14
CA GLY A 165 8.79 -24.25 -14.95
C GLY A 165 9.08 -22.86 -14.39
N ALA A 166 9.87 -22.12 -15.15
CA ALA A 166 10.38 -20.80 -14.81
C ALA A 166 10.14 -19.79 -15.94
N THR A 167 10.02 -18.52 -15.57
CA THR A 167 9.97 -17.39 -16.50
C THR A 167 10.96 -16.31 -16.06
N LEU A 168 11.72 -15.77 -17.01
CA LEU A 168 12.58 -14.61 -16.77
C LEU A 168 11.73 -13.35 -16.71
N MET A 169 11.73 -12.67 -15.56
CA MET A 169 11.01 -11.43 -15.34
C MET A 169 11.96 -10.25 -15.40
N ILE A 170 11.66 -9.28 -16.26
CA ILE A 170 12.50 -8.11 -16.56
C ILE A 170 11.75 -6.84 -16.11
N PRO A 171 12.09 -6.27 -14.94
CA PRO A 171 11.44 -5.05 -14.42
C PRO A 171 11.49 -3.92 -15.44
N SER A 172 10.33 -3.48 -15.90
CA SER A 172 10.22 -2.56 -17.03
C SER A 172 9.32 -1.39 -16.70
N VAL A 173 9.61 -0.24 -17.32
CA VAL A 173 8.69 0.88 -17.39
C VAL A 173 7.69 0.67 -18.52
N PHE A 174 6.51 1.30 -18.46
CA PHE A 174 5.50 1.29 -19.51
C PHE A 174 5.02 2.70 -19.88
N MET A 175 5.17 3.05 -21.15
CA MET A 175 4.84 4.36 -21.71
C MET A 175 3.96 4.25 -22.95
N SER A 176 3.21 5.32 -23.23
CA SER A 176 2.44 5.45 -24.46
C SER A 176 3.37 5.52 -25.69
N TRP A 177 2.79 5.48 -26.89
CA TRP A 177 3.55 5.70 -28.12
C TRP A 177 4.13 7.12 -28.26
N THR A 178 3.54 8.09 -27.55
CA THR A 178 3.90 9.52 -27.52
C THR A 178 4.83 9.88 -26.35
N GLY A 179 5.04 8.96 -25.40
CA GLY A 179 6.01 9.10 -24.31
C GLY A 179 5.43 9.42 -22.93
N GLU A 180 4.10 9.52 -22.80
CA GLU A 180 3.44 9.69 -21.51
C GLU A 180 3.52 8.41 -20.66
N ALA A 181 3.69 8.58 -19.35
CA ALA A 181 3.80 7.51 -18.38
C ALA A 181 2.45 6.84 -18.11
N LEU A 182 2.33 5.59 -18.55
CA LEU A 182 1.16 4.72 -18.32
C LEU A 182 1.32 3.80 -17.09
N ASP A 183 2.40 3.97 -16.35
CA ASP A 183 2.77 3.15 -15.21
C ASP A 183 2.98 3.96 -13.93
N LYS A 184 3.36 3.25 -12.87
CA LYS A 184 3.73 3.82 -11.57
C LYS A 184 5.24 4.01 -11.40
N LYS A 185 6.06 3.41 -12.27
CA LYS A 185 7.51 3.38 -12.14
C LYS A 185 8.19 4.59 -12.76
N ILE A 186 7.77 5.05 -13.94
CA ILE A 186 8.31 6.27 -14.57
C ILE A 186 8.16 7.49 -13.65
N PRO A 187 6.98 7.77 -13.05
CA PRO A 187 6.86 8.91 -12.14
C PRO A 187 7.75 8.78 -10.91
N LEU A 188 7.94 7.55 -10.39
CA LEU A 188 8.83 7.32 -9.24
C LEU A 188 10.28 7.66 -9.59
N LEU A 189 10.78 7.16 -10.73
CA LEU A 189 12.12 7.47 -11.22
C LEU A 189 12.31 8.98 -11.46
N ARG A 190 11.33 9.64 -12.10
CA ARG A 190 11.35 11.10 -12.32
C ARG A 190 11.35 11.87 -10.98
N SER A 191 10.56 11.44 -10.00
CA SER A 191 10.50 12.08 -8.68
C SER A 191 11.82 11.96 -7.91
N ASN A 192 12.52 10.82 -8.01
CA ASN A 192 13.86 10.66 -7.44
C ASN A 192 14.87 11.60 -8.10
N ALA A 193 14.82 11.73 -9.43
CA ALA A 193 15.68 12.65 -10.16
C ALA A 193 15.42 14.13 -9.77
N ALA A 194 14.15 14.55 -9.73
CA ALA A 194 13.77 15.92 -9.33
C ALA A 194 14.21 16.23 -7.88
N MET A 195 14.03 15.27 -6.96
CA MET A 195 14.49 15.39 -5.57
C MET A 195 16.02 15.48 -5.49
N ASN A 196 16.74 14.64 -6.24
CA ASN A 196 18.19 14.69 -6.30
C ASN A 196 18.68 16.05 -6.80
N ASP A 197 18.09 16.60 -7.86
CA ASP A 197 18.49 17.89 -8.41
C ASP A 197 18.25 19.04 -7.43
N ALA A 198 17.10 19.04 -6.73
CA ALA A 198 16.80 20.03 -5.71
C ALA A 198 17.74 19.93 -4.49
N ALA A 199 18.01 18.71 -4.03
CA ALA A 199 18.93 18.47 -2.93
C ALA A 199 20.37 18.88 -3.25
N ASN A 200 20.85 18.64 -4.47
CA ASN A 200 22.18 19.06 -4.91
C ASN A 200 22.36 20.58 -4.78
N LYS A 201 21.33 21.38 -5.09
CA LYS A 201 21.38 22.85 -4.91
C LYS A 201 21.58 23.22 -3.44
N VAL A 202 20.76 22.65 -2.55
CA VAL A 202 20.85 22.91 -1.10
C VAL A 202 22.21 22.47 -0.55
N LEU A 203 22.65 21.25 -0.84
CA LEU A 203 23.93 20.72 -0.34
C LEU A 203 25.12 21.53 -0.86
N THR A 204 25.09 21.99 -2.12
CA THR A 204 26.12 22.87 -2.68
C THR A 204 26.17 24.21 -1.94
N LEU A 205 25.00 24.82 -1.65
CA LEU A 205 24.92 26.06 -0.86
C LEU A 205 25.41 25.86 0.59
N MET A 206 25.27 24.65 1.12
CA MET A 206 25.78 24.23 2.43
C MET A 206 27.29 23.94 2.43
N GLY A 207 27.97 24.06 1.29
CA GLY A 207 29.43 23.89 1.16
C GLY A 207 29.89 22.46 0.88
N GLU A 208 28.97 21.53 0.59
CA GLU A 208 29.32 20.16 0.21
C GLU A 208 29.96 20.14 -1.18
N THR A 209 31.07 19.40 -1.34
CA THR A 209 31.84 19.34 -2.61
C THR A 209 31.84 17.96 -3.26
N ASP A 210 31.64 16.90 -2.50
CA ASP A 210 31.47 15.53 -2.97
C ASP A 210 30.05 15.07 -2.65
N ILE A 211 29.16 15.17 -3.64
CA ILE A 211 27.74 14.85 -3.50
C ILE A 211 27.44 13.67 -4.43
N ALA A 212 27.28 12.48 -3.83
CA ALA A 212 26.77 11.33 -4.55
C ALA A 212 25.27 11.49 -4.86
N THR A 213 24.79 10.74 -5.86
CA THR A 213 23.37 10.72 -6.24
C THR A 213 22.48 10.41 -5.03
N LEU A 214 21.58 11.33 -4.72
CA LEU A 214 20.60 11.21 -3.66
C LEU A 214 19.45 10.31 -4.11
N ASN A 215 19.07 9.37 -3.26
CA ASN A 215 17.90 8.53 -3.47
C ASN A 215 17.01 8.56 -2.23
N SER A 216 15.71 8.41 -2.43
CA SER A 216 14.85 8.05 -1.32
C SER A 216 14.89 6.55 -1.06
N SER A 217 14.56 6.19 0.16
CA SER A 217 14.45 4.81 0.64
C SER A 217 13.02 4.53 1.08
N CYS A 218 12.65 3.25 1.05
CA CYS A 218 11.35 2.79 1.47
C CYS A 218 11.48 1.46 2.23
N GLY A 219 10.94 1.41 3.45
CA GLY A 219 10.63 0.18 4.17
C GLY A 219 9.12 0.06 4.31
N ALA A 220 8.51 -0.84 3.53
CA ALA A 220 7.06 -1.02 3.51
C ALA A 220 6.64 -2.16 4.45
N GLU A 221 5.93 -1.83 5.53
CA GLU A 221 5.33 -2.81 6.45
C GLU A 221 4.03 -3.29 5.83
N GLN A 222 3.90 -4.58 5.52
CA GLN A 222 2.74 -5.13 4.81
C GLN A 222 1.86 -5.92 5.77
N GLU A 223 0.71 -5.35 6.13
CA GLU A 223 -0.32 -6.06 6.86
C GLU A 223 -1.26 -6.81 5.90
N TYR A 224 -1.82 -7.93 6.39
CA TYR A 224 -2.76 -8.78 5.64
C TYR A 224 -3.56 -9.69 6.57
N PHE A 225 -4.65 -10.25 6.06
CA PHE A 225 -5.39 -11.33 6.72
C PHE A 225 -5.20 -12.67 5.99
N LEU A 226 -5.23 -13.77 6.73
CA LEU A 226 -5.37 -15.12 6.17
C LEU A 226 -6.72 -15.70 6.57
N VAL A 227 -7.46 -16.19 5.58
CA VAL A 227 -8.71 -16.93 5.77
C VAL A 227 -8.57 -18.30 5.14
N ASP A 228 -9.07 -19.35 5.79
CA ASP A 228 -9.09 -20.68 5.18
C ASP A 228 -9.87 -20.68 3.87
N GLU A 229 -9.30 -21.29 2.82
CA GLU A 229 -9.87 -21.29 1.47
C GLU A 229 -11.28 -21.92 1.44
N ASN A 230 -11.59 -22.89 2.31
CA ASN A 230 -12.92 -23.50 2.39
C ASN A 230 -13.99 -22.52 2.88
N PHE A 231 -13.63 -21.60 3.78
CA PHE A 231 -14.53 -20.53 4.20
C PHE A 231 -14.63 -19.45 3.13
N ALA A 232 -13.50 -19.03 2.57
CA ALA A 232 -13.46 -18.03 1.51
C ALA A 232 -14.30 -18.44 0.30
N ASN A 233 -14.24 -19.71 -0.12
CA ASN A 233 -15.03 -20.25 -1.23
C ASN A 233 -16.55 -20.25 -0.96
N SER A 234 -16.95 -20.19 0.32
CA SER A 234 -18.37 -20.08 0.73
C SER A 234 -18.79 -18.62 0.96
N ARG A 235 -17.96 -17.64 0.57
CA ARG A 235 -18.17 -16.21 0.76
C ARG A 235 -17.93 -15.44 -0.55
N PRO A 236 -18.96 -15.27 -1.41
CA PRO A 236 -18.78 -14.61 -2.70
C PRO A 236 -18.30 -13.16 -2.57
N ASP A 237 -18.68 -12.47 -1.49
CA ASP A 237 -18.18 -11.13 -1.17
C ASP A 237 -16.68 -11.12 -0.89
N LEU A 238 -16.13 -12.07 -0.13
CA LEU A 238 -14.68 -12.16 0.08
C LEU A 238 -13.92 -12.41 -1.22
N LEU A 239 -14.45 -13.25 -2.11
CA LEU A 239 -13.79 -13.58 -3.37
C LEU A 239 -13.82 -12.44 -4.39
N LEU A 240 -14.93 -11.69 -4.45
CA LEU A 240 -15.19 -10.72 -5.51
C LEU A 240 -14.93 -9.28 -5.08
N ALA A 241 -15.10 -8.95 -3.80
CA ALA A 241 -14.81 -7.62 -3.24
C ALA A 241 -13.56 -7.61 -2.35
N GLY A 242 -13.00 -8.77 -1.96
CA GLY A 242 -11.86 -8.84 -1.04
C GLY A 242 -12.22 -8.52 0.42
N ARG A 243 -13.51 -8.29 0.71
CA ARG A 243 -14.03 -7.96 2.04
C ARG A 243 -15.39 -8.57 2.29
N THR A 244 -15.81 -8.55 3.54
CA THR A 244 -17.15 -8.99 3.95
C THR A 244 -18.14 -7.82 3.84
N LEU A 245 -19.19 -8.05 3.06
CA LEU A 245 -20.29 -7.09 2.86
C LEU A 245 -21.39 -7.31 3.91
N PHE A 246 -21.50 -8.53 4.43
CA PHE A 246 -22.32 -8.91 5.59
C PHE A 246 -21.48 -9.69 6.60
N GLY A 247 -21.85 -9.63 7.87
CA GLY A 247 -21.27 -10.43 8.94
C GLY A 247 -21.37 -9.73 10.29
N ALA A 248 -22.14 -10.34 11.20
CA ALA A 248 -22.28 -9.87 12.56
C ALA A 248 -20.99 -10.05 13.37
N ALA A 249 -20.71 -9.10 14.25
CA ALA A 249 -19.57 -9.17 15.15
C ALA A 249 -19.67 -10.38 16.09
N PRO A 250 -18.61 -11.17 16.26
CA PRO A 250 -18.60 -12.30 17.19
C PRO A 250 -18.54 -11.83 18.64
N ALA A 251 -18.94 -12.70 19.58
CA ALA A 251 -18.86 -12.42 21.02
C ALA A 251 -17.42 -12.11 21.47
N LYS A 252 -16.43 -12.82 20.91
CA LYS A 252 -15.01 -12.49 20.99
C LYS A 252 -14.53 -12.08 19.60
N GLY A 253 -14.11 -10.84 19.45
CA GLY A 253 -13.37 -10.29 18.32
C GLY A 253 -11.94 -10.01 18.76
N GLN A 254 -11.62 -8.73 18.99
CA GLN A 254 -10.28 -8.26 19.38
C GLN A 254 -10.21 -7.65 20.79
N GLN A 255 -11.26 -7.76 21.61
CA GLN A 255 -11.38 -6.99 22.87
C GLN A 255 -10.31 -7.26 23.95
N PHE A 256 -9.47 -8.29 23.76
CA PHE A 256 -8.43 -8.67 24.71
C PHE A 256 -7.01 -8.41 24.19
N ASP A 257 -6.87 -7.92 22.95
CA ASP A 257 -5.58 -7.71 22.27
C ASP A 257 -4.63 -8.92 22.36
N ASP A 258 -5.20 -10.14 22.48
CA ASP A 258 -4.47 -11.37 22.80
C ASP A 258 -3.83 -12.03 21.58
N HIS A 259 -4.17 -11.55 20.38
CA HIS A 259 -3.53 -11.96 19.13
C HIS A 259 -2.21 -11.21 18.89
N TYR A 260 -2.12 -9.93 19.29
CA TYR A 260 -0.93 -9.09 19.05
C TYR A 260 0.30 -9.65 19.76
N PHE A 261 1.34 -9.98 18.98
CA PHE A 261 2.53 -10.71 19.46
C PHE A 261 2.24 -12.01 20.23
N GLY A 262 1.04 -12.58 20.06
CA GLY A 262 0.68 -13.88 20.59
C GLY A 262 1.38 -15.04 19.85
N ALA A 263 1.13 -16.27 20.29
CA ALA A 263 1.64 -17.45 19.59
C ALA A 263 1.02 -17.57 18.19
N ILE A 264 1.86 -17.72 17.16
CA ILE A 264 1.41 -17.92 15.78
C ILE A 264 0.95 -19.38 15.63
N PRO A 265 -0.25 -19.65 15.09
CA PRO A 265 -0.70 -21.01 14.83
C PRO A 265 0.24 -21.75 13.89
N GLU A 266 0.53 -23.01 14.17
CA GLU A 266 1.52 -23.82 13.42
C GLU A 266 1.30 -23.79 11.90
N ARG A 267 0.04 -23.96 11.45
CA ARG A 267 -0.30 -23.92 10.02
C ARG A 267 0.03 -22.57 9.36
N VAL A 268 -0.14 -21.46 10.09
CA VAL A 268 0.23 -20.12 9.60
C VAL A 268 1.74 -19.95 9.60
N GLN A 269 2.42 -20.43 10.64
CA GLN A 269 3.87 -20.36 10.73
C GLN A 269 4.56 -21.11 9.57
N VAL A 270 4.05 -22.29 9.20
CA VAL A 270 4.53 -23.06 8.04
C VAL A 270 4.34 -22.28 6.73
N PHE A 271 3.20 -21.61 6.55
CA PHE A 271 2.99 -20.70 5.41
C PHE A 271 4.00 -19.55 5.41
N MET A 272 4.18 -18.87 6.55
CA MET A 272 5.10 -17.73 6.67
C MET A 272 6.53 -18.13 6.32
N GLN A 273 7.00 -19.29 6.81
CA GLN A 273 8.33 -19.80 6.53
C GLN A 273 8.56 -20.10 5.04
N ASP A 274 7.62 -20.76 4.36
CA ASP A 274 7.73 -20.99 2.91
C ASP A 274 7.69 -19.66 2.14
N PHE A 275 6.79 -18.76 2.54
CA PHE A 275 6.68 -17.43 1.94
C PHE A 275 8.00 -16.66 2.03
N GLU A 276 8.61 -16.59 3.20
CA GLU A 276 9.91 -15.94 3.43
C GLU A 276 11.03 -16.57 2.61
N ASP A 277 11.08 -17.91 2.52
CA ASP A 277 12.04 -18.62 1.68
C ASP A 277 11.92 -18.23 0.20
N GLN A 278 10.70 -17.99 -0.30
CA GLN A 278 10.50 -17.45 -1.66
C GLN A 278 11.00 -16.01 -1.78
N LEU A 279 10.72 -15.16 -0.78
CA LEU A 279 11.19 -13.77 -0.74
C LEU A 279 12.73 -13.70 -0.77
N PHE A 280 13.40 -14.54 0.03
CA PHE A 280 14.87 -14.58 0.07
C PHE A 280 15.48 -15.01 -1.26
N LYS A 281 14.89 -15.99 -1.96
CA LYS A 281 15.33 -16.40 -3.32
C LYS A 281 15.24 -15.27 -4.33
N LEU A 282 14.23 -14.41 -4.17
CA LEU A 282 13.98 -13.22 -4.98
C LEU A 282 14.75 -11.98 -4.49
N GLY A 283 15.61 -12.12 -3.47
CA GLY A 283 16.43 -11.03 -2.96
C GLY A 283 15.69 -10.01 -2.09
N ILE A 284 14.45 -10.29 -1.71
CA ILE A 284 13.64 -9.43 -0.85
C ILE A 284 14.08 -9.64 0.61
N PRO A 285 14.55 -8.59 1.31
CA PRO A 285 15.14 -8.72 2.65
C PRO A 285 14.06 -8.76 3.75
N ALA A 286 13.16 -9.76 3.73
CA ALA A 286 12.17 -9.97 4.79
C ALA A 286 12.84 -10.04 6.17
N LYS A 287 12.39 -9.22 7.12
CA LYS A 287 13.10 -9.01 8.40
C LYS A 287 12.26 -9.39 9.62
N THR A 288 11.00 -9.00 9.65
CA THR A 288 10.08 -9.28 10.76
C THR A 288 8.76 -9.81 10.25
N HIS A 289 8.19 -10.78 10.97
CA HIS A 289 6.80 -11.19 10.87
C HIS A 289 6.20 -11.31 12.27
N HIS A 290 4.91 -11.05 12.40
CA HIS A 290 4.18 -11.29 13.64
C HIS A 290 2.66 -11.32 13.40
N ASN A 291 1.93 -11.74 14.43
CA ASN A 291 0.51 -11.48 14.55
C ASN A 291 0.26 -9.99 14.76
N GLU A 292 -0.77 -9.47 14.11
CA GLU A 292 -1.29 -8.13 14.33
C GLU A 292 -2.39 -8.13 15.41
N VAL A 293 -3.09 -7.00 15.61
CA VAL A 293 -4.11 -6.85 16.66
C VAL A 293 -5.35 -7.70 16.39
N ALA A 294 -5.87 -7.70 15.16
CA ALA A 294 -7.10 -8.43 14.85
C ALA A 294 -6.83 -9.93 14.62
N PRO A 295 -7.73 -10.83 15.06
CA PRO A 295 -7.58 -12.27 14.83
C PRO A 295 -7.40 -12.61 13.35
N GLY A 296 -6.36 -13.36 13.02
CA GLY A 296 -6.06 -13.74 11.63
C GLY A 296 -5.42 -12.62 10.80
N GLN A 297 -5.08 -11.49 11.42
CA GLN A 297 -4.24 -10.44 10.86
C GLN A 297 -2.77 -10.72 11.18
N PHE A 298 -1.89 -10.39 10.24
CA PHE A 298 -0.44 -10.56 10.35
C PHE A 298 0.27 -9.42 9.63
N GLU A 299 1.55 -9.25 9.96
CA GLU A 299 2.44 -8.30 9.29
C GLU A 299 3.71 -9.02 8.79
N ILE A 300 4.25 -8.55 7.67
CA ILE A 300 5.61 -8.82 7.19
C ILE A 300 6.27 -7.48 6.86
N ALA A 301 7.47 -7.23 7.39
CA ALA A 301 8.25 -6.04 7.07
C ALA A 301 9.64 -6.42 6.52
N PRO A 302 9.94 -6.07 5.26
CA PRO A 302 11.29 -6.12 4.73
C PRO A 302 12.17 -5.01 5.32
N TYR A 303 13.49 -5.23 5.28
CA TYR A 303 14.45 -4.15 5.46
C TYR A 303 14.24 -3.08 4.39
N PHE A 304 14.56 -1.82 4.70
CA PHE A 304 14.41 -0.74 3.73
C PHE A 304 15.40 -0.90 2.57
N GLU A 305 14.99 -0.45 1.39
CA GLU A 305 15.81 -0.43 0.18
C GLU A 305 15.67 0.91 -0.53
N ALA A 306 16.44 1.14 -1.60
CA ALA A 306 16.20 2.28 -2.48
C ALA A 306 14.75 2.25 -2.97
N ALA A 307 14.06 3.39 -2.94
CA ALA A 307 12.60 3.47 -3.13
C ALA A 307 12.11 2.80 -4.42
N ASN A 308 12.90 2.85 -5.50
CA ASN A 308 12.59 2.18 -6.75
C ASN A 308 12.58 0.64 -6.61
N VAL A 309 13.61 0.06 -5.98
CA VAL A 309 13.73 -1.38 -5.74
C VAL A 309 12.67 -1.84 -4.74
N ALA A 310 12.51 -1.09 -3.64
CA ALA A 310 11.50 -1.36 -2.63
C ALA A 310 10.07 -1.37 -3.22
N ALA A 311 9.76 -0.49 -4.16
CA ALA A 311 8.46 -0.47 -4.83
C ALA A 311 8.23 -1.72 -5.69
N ASP A 312 9.23 -2.19 -6.44
CA ASP A 312 9.15 -3.43 -7.21
C ASP A 312 9.04 -4.65 -6.28
N HIS A 313 9.88 -4.71 -5.24
CA HIS A 313 9.85 -5.77 -4.23
C HIS A 313 8.53 -5.82 -3.47
N GLN A 314 7.91 -4.68 -3.16
CA GLN A 314 6.61 -4.63 -2.50
C GLN A 314 5.51 -5.27 -3.35
N GLN A 315 5.49 -5.00 -4.65
CA GLN A 315 4.52 -5.62 -5.58
C GLN A 315 4.77 -7.12 -5.75
N LEU A 316 6.05 -7.51 -5.87
CA LEU A 316 6.45 -8.90 -5.95
C LEU A 316 6.08 -9.67 -4.67
N LEU A 317 6.31 -9.07 -3.50
CA LEU A 317 5.94 -9.61 -2.20
C LEU A 317 4.44 -9.92 -2.13
N MET A 318 3.56 -8.98 -2.53
CA MET A 318 2.11 -9.23 -2.55
C MET A 318 1.72 -10.38 -3.49
N THR A 319 2.40 -10.50 -4.64
CA THR A 319 2.15 -11.57 -5.61
C THR A 319 2.57 -12.93 -5.06
N VAL A 320 3.78 -13.01 -4.48
CA VAL A 320 4.31 -14.22 -3.85
C VAL A 320 3.46 -14.61 -2.63
N MET A 321 2.98 -13.65 -1.85
CA MET A 321 2.09 -13.89 -0.71
C MET A 321 0.80 -14.58 -1.15
N LYS A 322 0.09 -14.04 -2.14
CA LYS A 322 -1.16 -14.63 -2.66
C LYS A 322 -0.93 -16.03 -3.22
N ASN A 323 0.14 -16.20 -4.00
CA ASN A 323 0.48 -17.49 -4.60
C ASN A 323 0.84 -18.55 -3.55
N THR A 324 1.57 -18.14 -2.51
CA THR A 324 1.99 -19.04 -1.43
C THR A 324 0.81 -19.36 -0.53
N ALA A 325 0.00 -18.37 -0.13
CA ALA A 325 -1.21 -18.59 0.66
C ALA A 325 -2.14 -19.62 0.00
N LYS A 326 -2.37 -19.50 -1.31
CA LYS A 326 -3.18 -20.45 -2.07
C LYS A 326 -2.63 -21.88 -2.02
N LYS A 327 -1.30 -22.06 -2.15
CA LYS A 327 -0.66 -23.39 -2.01
C LYS A 327 -0.86 -23.98 -0.62
N HIS A 328 -1.00 -23.12 0.38
CA HIS A 328 -1.22 -23.49 1.78
C HIS A 328 -2.71 -23.53 2.18
N GLY A 329 -3.63 -23.51 1.21
CA GLY A 329 -5.09 -23.58 1.46
C GLY A 329 -5.63 -22.35 2.18
N PHE A 330 -4.98 -21.20 2.00
CA PHE A 330 -5.42 -19.90 2.52
C PHE A 330 -5.75 -18.95 1.37
N LEU A 331 -6.72 -18.07 1.60
CA LEU A 331 -6.87 -16.82 0.88
C LEU A 331 -6.17 -15.70 1.68
N ALA A 332 -5.14 -15.09 1.09
CA ALA A 332 -4.54 -13.88 1.63
C ALA A 332 -5.34 -12.64 1.18
N LEU A 333 -5.92 -11.94 2.16
CA LEU A 333 -6.70 -10.73 1.94
C LEU A 333 -5.82 -9.50 2.20
N LEU A 334 -5.66 -8.68 1.16
CA LEU A 334 -4.92 -7.41 1.21
C LEU A 334 -5.84 -6.20 1.29
N HIS A 335 -7.16 -6.39 1.30
CA HIS A 335 -8.12 -5.31 1.46
C HIS A 335 -7.92 -4.63 2.82
N GLU A 336 -8.06 -3.31 2.88
CA GLU A 336 -7.74 -2.48 4.04
C GLU A 336 -8.71 -2.70 5.22
N LYS A 337 -9.91 -3.18 4.93
CA LYS A 337 -10.92 -3.56 5.93
C LYS A 337 -11.68 -4.84 5.58
N PRO A 338 -11.06 -6.04 5.66
CA PRO A 338 -11.71 -7.28 5.22
C PRO A 338 -12.91 -7.66 6.10
N PHE A 339 -12.84 -7.34 7.40
CA PHE A 339 -13.89 -7.60 8.39
C PHE A 339 -14.26 -6.31 9.12
N ALA A 340 -15.55 -6.02 9.22
CA ALA A 340 -16.02 -4.86 9.99
C ALA A 340 -15.87 -5.08 11.51
N GLY A 341 -15.71 -3.98 12.26
CA GLY A 341 -15.67 -4.01 13.72
C GLY A 341 -14.35 -4.49 14.36
N ILE A 342 -13.34 -4.85 13.56
CA ILE A 342 -11.97 -5.18 14.02
C ILE A 342 -10.92 -4.32 13.29
N ASN A 343 -9.64 -4.36 13.67
CA ASN A 343 -8.57 -3.59 13.04
C ASN A 343 -8.51 -3.85 11.52
N GLY A 344 -8.16 -2.80 10.78
CA GLY A 344 -7.94 -2.89 9.34
C GLY A 344 -6.46 -3.15 9.03
N SER A 345 -6.15 -3.45 7.77
CA SER A 345 -4.79 -3.68 7.29
C SER A 345 -4.18 -2.43 6.67
N GLY A 346 -3.05 -1.96 7.21
CA GLY A 346 -2.26 -0.86 6.69
C GLY A 346 -1.09 -1.28 5.80
N LYS A 347 -0.43 -0.28 5.22
CA LYS A 347 0.94 -0.43 4.69
C LYS A 347 1.82 0.73 5.11
N HIS A 348 2.45 0.67 6.27
CA HIS A 348 3.27 1.80 6.70
C HIS A 348 4.48 1.96 5.77
N VAL A 349 4.66 3.17 5.25
CA VAL A 349 5.80 3.50 4.38
C VAL A 349 6.81 4.29 5.19
N ASN A 350 7.87 3.60 5.61
CA ASN A 350 9.03 4.21 6.23
C ASN A 350 9.91 4.84 5.13
N TRP A 351 9.84 6.16 5.00
CA TRP A 351 10.52 6.94 3.97
C TRP A 351 11.66 7.77 4.56
N SER A 352 12.83 7.66 3.93
CA SER A 352 13.97 8.53 4.22
C SER A 352 14.74 8.92 2.95
N VAL A 353 15.64 9.89 3.03
CA VAL A 353 16.44 10.38 1.90
C VAL A 353 17.92 10.43 2.26
N GLY A 354 18.77 9.96 1.36
CA GLY A 354 20.20 9.89 1.62
C GLY A 354 21.05 9.46 0.42
N ASN A 355 22.35 9.46 0.62
CA ASN A 355 23.35 9.01 -0.35
C ASN A 355 24.57 8.41 0.36
N SER A 356 25.58 8.00 -0.42
CA SER A 356 26.79 7.39 0.13
C SER A 356 27.80 8.36 0.75
N THR A 357 27.67 9.66 0.49
CA THR A 357 28.63 10.70 0.91
C THR A 357 28.17 11.44 2.17
N GLN A 358 26.91 11.91 2.20
CA GLN A 358 26.29 12.61 3.32
C GLN A 358 25.49 11.67 4.24
N GLY A 359 25.27 10.41 3.85
CA GLY A 359 24.49 9.47 4.64
C GLY A 359 23.00 9.80 4.60
N ASN A 360 22.32 9.62 5.73
CA ASN A 360 20.88 9.88 5.87
C ASN A 360 20.64 11.35 6.27
N LEU A 361 19.98 12.12 5.41
CA LEU A 361 19.72 13.55 5.63
C LEU A 361 18.51 13.81 6.56
N LEU A 362 17.82 12.75 6.98
CA LEU A 362 16.78 12.80 8.00
C LEU A 362 17.22 12.15 9.32
N ASP A 363 18.52 11.90 9.48
CA ASP A 363 19.11 11.51 10.76
C ASP A 363 19.48 12.76 11.59
N PRO A 364 18.87 12.97 12.76
CA PRO A 364 19.15 14.11 13.62
C PRO A 364 20.53 14.03 14.27
N GLY A 365 21.10 12.83 14.39
CA GLY A 365 22.29 12.59 15.21
C GLY A 365 22.04 12.84 16.70
N HIS A 366 23.09 13.15 17.45
CA HIS A 366 23.02 13.37 18.90
C HIS A 366 22.71 14.83 19.29
N THR A 367 23.04 15.79 18.42
CA THR A 367 22.82 17.23 18.60
C THR A 367 22.00 17.77 17.41
N PRO A 368 20.68 17.49 17.37
CA PRO A 368 19.82 17.88 16.24
C PRO A 368 19.86 19.38 15.94
N GLU A 369 20.00 20.22 16.96
CA GLU A 369 20.10 21.67 16.84
C GLU A 369 21.37 22.16 16.11
N GLU A 370 22.44 21.35 16.06
CA GLU A 370 23.69 21.65 15.37
C GLU A 370 23.73 21.05 13.95
N ASN A 371 22.87 20.07 13.66
CA ASN A 371 22.81 19.38 12.37
C ASN A 371 21.97 20.18 11.35
N LEU A 372 22.59 21.21 10.77
CA LEU A 372 21.92 22.13 9.85
C LEU A 372 21.32 21.44 8.61
N ASN A 373 22.00 20.44 8.04
CA ASN A 373 21.47 19.67 6.91
C ASN A 373 20.17 18.94 7.32
N PHE A 374 20.19 18.25 8.46
CA PHE A 374 18.97 17.61 8.98
C PHE A 374 17.84 18.62 9.18
N LEU A 375 18.11 19.77 9.80
CA LEU A 375 17.07 20.77 10.06
C LEU A 375 16.45 21.31 8.76
N LEU A 376 17.26 21.57 7.73
CA LEU A 376 16.77 22.00 6.42
C LEU A 376 15.91 20.92 5.75
N PHE A 377 16.35 19.67 5.73
CA PHE A 377 15.61 18.57 5.11
C PHE A 377 14.33 18.23 5.87
N CYS A 378 14.37 18.21 7.21
CA CYS A 378 13.19 18.04 8.05
C CYS A 378 12.21 19.22 7.90
N GLY A 379 12.72 20.45 7.83
CA GLY A 379 11.91 21.64 7.52
C GLY A 379 11.23 21.54 6.16
N ALA A 380 11.95 21.08 5.14
CA ALA A 380 11.39 20.86 3.80
C ALA A 380 10.22 19.86 3.82
N VAL A 381 10.31 18.82 4.66
CA VAL A 381 9.20 17.88 4.87
C VAL A 381 7.98 18.57 5.50
N ILE A 382 8.18 19.37 6.55
CA ILE A 382 7.10 20.14 7.21
C ILE A 382 6.38 21.03 6.19
N ARG A 383 7.14 21.81 5.41
CA ARG A 383 6.59 22.67 4.36
C ARG A 383 5.82 21.87 3.31
N GLY A 384 6.39 20.77 2.83
CA GLY A 384 5.77 19.91 1.81
C GLY A 384 4.42 19.36 2.28
N VAL A 385 4.34 18.86 3.51
CA VAL A 385 3.09 18.28 4.07
C VAL A 385 2.06 19.38 4.31
N HIS A 386 2.46 20.58 4.75
CA HIS A 386 1.53 21.68 4.94
C HIS A 386 0.89 22.14 3.61
N LEU A 387 1.70 22.33 2.56
CA LEU A 387 1.21 22.79 1.26
C LEU A 387 0.45 21.72 0.49
N PHE A 388 0.89 20.47 0.59
CA PHE A 388 0.43 19.37 -0.26
C PHE A 388 -0.24 18.24 0.54
N GLY A 389 -0.74 18.52 1.74
CA GLY A 389 -1.56 17.58 2.53
C GLY A 389 -2.73 16.96 1.74
N PRO A 390 -3.50 17.75 0.95
CA PRO A 390 -4.55 17.19 0.09
C PRO A 390 -4.03 16.21 -0.97
N LEU A 391 -2.85 16.46 -1.56
CA LEU A 391 -2.20 15.52 -2.48
C LEU A 391 -1.80 14.22 -1.75
N LEU A 392 -1.24 14.31 -0.54
CA LEU A 392 -0.92 13.13 0.27
C LEU A 392 -2.18 12.30 0.60
N ARG A 393 -3.33 12.95 0.85
CA ARG A 393 -4.61 12.26 0.99
C ARG A 393 -5.07 11.59 -0.31
N ALA A 394 -4.86 12.24 -1.45
CA ALA A 394 -5.27 11.76 -2.77
C ALA A 394 -4.49 10.51 -3.21
N VAL A 395 -3.17 10.46 -2.97
CA VAL A 395 -2.33 9.31 -3.37
C VAL A 395 -2.56 8.04 -2.55
N ILE A 396 -3.28 8.15 -1.44
CA ILE A 396 -3.76 7.01 -0.62
C ILE A 396 -5.26 6.77 -0.75
N ALA A 397 -5.94 7.51 -1.63
CA ALA A 397 -7.38 7.39 -1.85
C ALA A 397 -7.72 6.09 -2.60
N SER A 398 -8.68 5.35 -2.06
CA SER A 398 -9.28 4.16 -2.66
C SER A 398 -10.55 3.80 -1.90
N ALA A 399 -11.49 3.14 -2.57
CA ALA A 399 -12.75 2.71 -1.96
C ALA A 399 -12.51 1.88 -0.70
N SER A 400 -11.52 1.00 -0.71
CA SER A 400 -11.18 0.11 0.40
C SER A 400 -10.56 0.86 1.59
N ASN A 401 -9.66 1.82 1.35
CA ASN A 401 -9.00 2.59 2.42
C ASN A 401 -9.97 3.57 3.12
N ASP A 402 -11.04 4.01 2.45
CA ASP A 402 -12.11 4.79 3.10
C ASP A 402 -12.82 4.04 4.24
N HIS A 403 -12.74 2.70 4.27
CA HIS A 403 -13.25 1.89 5.38
C HIS A 403 -12.24 1.67 6.51
N ARG A 404 -10.99 2.12 6.33
CA ARG A 404 -9.91 1.95 7.30
C ARG A 404 -9.60 3.24 8.05
N LEU A 405 -9.42 4.36 7.35
CA LEU A 405 -8.94 5.62 7.93
C LEU A 405 -9.87 6.15 9.05
N GLY A 406 -9.26 6.75 10.08
CA GLY A 406 -9.98 7.43 11.17
C GLY A 406 -10.51 6.53 12.30
N ALA A 407 -10.15 5.25 12.34
CA ALA A 407 -10.56 4.33 13.40
C ALA A 407 -9.49 3.24 13.64
N ASN A 408 -9.51 2.62 14.83
CA ASN A 408 -8.73 1.42 15.18
C ASN A 408 -7.25 1.48 14.72
N GLU A 409 -6.50 2.47 15.21
CA GLU A 409 -5.08 2.71 14.92
C GLU A 409 -4.74 3.20 13.50
N ALA A 410 -5.73 3.30 12.59
CA ALA A 410 -5.53 3.99 11.31
C ALA A 410 -5.61 5.51 11.49
N PRO A 411 -4.72 6.31 10.89
CA PRO A 411 -4.73 7.76 11.10
C PRO A 411 -5.99 8.42 10.52
N PRO A 412 -6.39 9.60 11.04
CA PRO A 412 -7.49 10.38 10.47
C PRO A 412 -7.13 10.93 9.08
N ALA A 413 -8.13 11.41 8.36
CA ALA A 413 -7.96 12.00 7.02
C ALA A 413 -7.33 13.41 7.04
N ILE A 414 -6.92 13.91 8.20
CA ILE A 414 -6.26 15.20 8.40
C ILE A 414 -4.75 14.97 8.39
N LEU A 415 -4.07 15.45 7.35
CA LEU A 415 -2.63 15.29 7.18
C LEU A 415 -1.89 16.25 8.11
N SER A 416 -1.11 15.69 9.02
CA SER A 416 -0.31 16.40 10.03
C SER A 416 1.05 15.71 10.21
N VAL A 417 2.03 16.47 10.69
CA VAL A 417 3.38 15.98 10.95
C VAL A 417 3.60 15.81 12.45
N TYR A 418 3.99 14.61 12.86
CA TYR A 418 4.47 14.37 14.21
C TYR A 418 5.99 14.37 14.24
N LEU A 419 6.61 15.25 15.02
CA LEU A 419 8.08 15.33 15.17
C LEU A 419 8.60 14.67 16.46
N GLY A 420 7.71 14.44 17.43
CA GLY A 420 8.10 14.13 18.81
C GLY A 420 8.54 15.37 19.59
N ASP A 421 8.44 15.29 20.92
CA ASP A 421 8.59 16.43 21.82
C ASP A 421 9.93 17.16 21.67
N GLN A 422 11.01 16.40 21.47
CA GLN A 422 12.37 16.96 21.36
C GLN A 422 12.51 17.82 20.10
N LEU A 423 12.19 17.26 18.93
CA LEU A 423 12.34 17.98 17.66
C LEU A 423 11.31 19.09 17.51
N GLU A 424 10.07 18.87 17.94
CA GLU A 424 9.06 19.93 17.96
C GLU A 424 9.55 21.13 18.79
N LYS A 425 10.18 20.88 19.94
CA LYS A 425 10.79 21.93 20.76
C LYS A 425 11.92 22.64 20.02
N VAL A 426 12.81 21.94 19.32
CA VAL A 426 13.89 22.54 18.53
C VAL A 426 13.31 23.48 17.45
N PHE A 427 12.33 23.03 16.68
CA PHE A 427 11.70 23.87 15.65
C PHE A 427 10.96 25.09 16.23
N LYS A 428 10.27 24.94 17.37
CA LYS A 428 9.66 26.08 18.10
C LYS A 428 10.69 27.06 18.66
N GLN A 429 11.84 26.56 19.11
CA GLN A 429 12.94 27.39 19.58
C GLN A 429 13.57 28.19 18.43
N ILE A 430 13.76 27.57 17.26
CA ILE A 430 14.19 28.27 16.04
C ILE A 430 13.19 29.37 15.68
N GLN A 431 11.89 29.06 15.72
CA GLN A 431 10.83 30.03 15.45
C GLN A 431 10.87 31.24 16.40
N SER A 432 11.02 30.99 17.69
CA SER A 432 11.09 32.04 18.73
C SER A 432 12.45 32.76 18.82
N GLY A 433 13.51 32.19 18.25
CA GLY A 433 14.88 32.70 18.33
C GLY A 433 15.63 32.36 19.63
N ASP A 434 15.14 31.40 20.43
CA ASP A 434 15.74 30.95 21.70
C ASP A 434 16.19 29.48 21.63
N LEU A 435 17.25 29.22 20.86
CA LEU A 435 17.80 27.87 20.67
C LEU A 435 18.54 27.41 21.93
N GLN A 436 18.09 26.31 22.54
CA GLN A 436 18.72 25.72 23.72
C GLN A 436 19.18 24.29 23.42
N PRO A 437 20.22 23.78 24.10
CA PRO A 437 20.69 22.43 23.89
C PRO A 437 19.62 21.37 24.15
N SER A 438 19.59 20.34 23.30
CA SER A 438 18.70 19.20 23.46
C SER A 438 19.11 18.33 24.66
N VAL A 439 18.14 17.81 25.41
CA VAL A 439 18.39 16.94 26.57
C VAL A 439 18.38 15.47 26.13
N CYS A 440 19.45 14.72 26.43
CA CYS A 440 19.48 13.27 26.21
C CYS A 440 18.56 12.53 27.20
N GLY A 441 18.00 11.40 26.77
CA GLY A 441 17.21 10.54 27.64
C GLY A 441 18.03 10.00 28.83
N GLY A 442 17.39 9.89 29.99
CA GLY A 442 18.02 9.42 31.23
C GLY A 442 18.30 7.91 31.24
N LEU A 443 19.08 7.46 32.23
CA LEU A 443 19.24 6.02 32.50
C LEU A 443 17.91 5.45 32.99
N MET A 444 17.46 4.33 32.41
CA MET A 444 16.28 3.61 32.86
C MET A 444 16.65 2.81 34.11
N ASP A 445 16.02 3.15 35.24
CA ASP A 445 16.09 2.35 36.47
C ASP A 445 14.87 1.41 36.53
N LEU A 446 15.15 0.11 36.40
CA LEU A 446 14.13 -0.94 36.45
C LEU A 446 13.95 -1.50 37.87
N GLY A 447 14.75 -1.06 38.84
CA GLY A 447 14.77 -1.61 40.21
C GLY A 447 15.25 -3.07 40.28
N LEU A 448 15.93 -3.56 39.24
CA LEU A 448 16.38 -4.95 39.10
C LEU A 448 17.87 -5.01 38.76
N ASP A 449 18.69 -5.45 39.72
CA ASP A 449 20.16 -5.54 39.57
C ASP A 449 20.61 -6.55 38.49
N GLN A 450 19.74 -7.50 38.12
CA GLN A 450 20.08 -8.52 37.11
C GLN A 450 19.95 -8.01 35.67
N ILE A 451 19.27 -6.89 35.44
CA ILE A 451 19.06 -6.31 34.11
C ILE A 451 20.03 -5.15 33.93
N LEU A 452 20.82 -5.19 32.86
CA LEU A 452 21.72 -4.08 32.54
C LEU A 452 20.91 -2.81 32.30
N GLY A 453 21.27 -1.74 33.00
CA GLY A 453 20.70 -0.42 32.76
C GLY A 453 20.97 0.02 31.32
N PHE A 454 20.00 0.68 30.71
CA PHE A 454 20.11 1.27 29.38
C PHE A 454 19.55 2.69 29.41
N THR A 455 19.97 3.54 28.48
CA THR A 455 19.42 4.89 28.33
C THR A 455 18.10 4.82 27.59
N ARG A 456 17.06 5.47 28.11
CA ARG A 456 15.79 5.62 27.40
C ARG A 456 15.94 6.62 26.27
N ASP A 457 15.08 6.52 25.25
CA ASP A 457 14.98 7.53 24.20
C ASP A 457 14.45 8.87 24.76
N PRO A 458 14.78 10.02 24.14
CA PRO A 458 14.42 11.35 24.64
C PRO A 458 12.93 11.70 24.54
N GLY A 459 12.11 10.89 23.89
CA GLY A 459 10.66 11.09 23.75
C GLY A 459 9.90 9.78 23.49
N ASP A 460 8.59 9.80 23.68
CA ASP A 460 7.68 8.69 23.35
C ASP A 460 7.27 8.74 21.86
N ARG A 461 6.65 7.69 21.33
CA ARG A 461 6.17 7.62 19.94
C ARG A 461 4.65 7.81 19.87
N ASN A 462 4.18 8.65 18.96
CA ASN A 462 2.75 8.80 18.68
C ASN A 462 2.31 7.78 17.61
N ARG A 463 1.20 7.07 17.85
CA ARG A 463 0.60 6.06 16.95
C ARG A 463 -0.49 6.59 16.01
N THR A 464 -1.08 7.74 16.30
CA THR A 464 -2.29 8.24 15.61
C THR A 464 -1.99 9.23 14.49
N SER A 465 -0.75 9.74 14.41
CA SER A 465 -0.35 10.69 13.37
C SER A 465 -0.20 9.99 12.00
N PRO A 466 -0.68 10.62 10.91
CA PRO A 466 -0.55 10.07 9.56
C PRO A 466 0.90 10.08 9.06
N PHE A 467 1.71 11.07 9.44
CA PHE A 467 3.10 11.20 9.02
C PHE A 467 4.01 11.52 10.20
N ALA A 468 4.66 10.48 10.71
CA ALA A 468 5.37 10.53 11.98
C ALA A 468 6.88 10.40 11.79
N PHE A 469 7.65 11.29 12.39
CA PHE A 469 9.09 11.14 12.52
C PHE A 469 9.40 10.04 13.53
N THR A 470 10.11 9.00 13.08
CA THR A 470 10.39 7.79 13.88
C THR A 470 11.89 7.60 14.15
N GLY A 471 12.59 8.71 14.35
CA GLY A 471 13.97 8.77 14.84
C GLY A 471 14.99 9.15 13.76
N ASN A 472 14.88 8.61 12.55
CA ASN A 472 15.79 8.92 11.44
C ASN A 472 15.11 8.86 10.07
N ARG A 473 13.78 8.91 10.05
CA ARG A 473 12.91 8.74 8.88
C ARG A 473 11.51 9.21 9.23
N PHE A 474 10.66 9.38 8.22
CA PHE A 474 9.23 9.56 8.42
C PHE A 474 8.47 8.28 8.06
N GLU A 475 7.47 7.95 8.85
CA GLU A 475 6.55 6.84 8.65
C GLU A 475 5.21 7.37 8.17
N PHE A 476 4.82 7.04 6.95
CA PHE A 476 3.52 7.38 6.38
C PHE A 476 2.53 6.23 6.56
N ARG A 477 1.62 6.37 7.53
CA ARG A 477 0.70 5.31 7.99
C ARG A 477 -0.61 5.23 7.21
N ALA A 478 -0.92 6.26 6.43
CA ALA A 478 -2.20 6.38 5.73
C ALA A 478 -2.32 5.47 4.50
N VAL A 479 -1.22 4.88 4.02
CA VAL A 479 -1.22 4.02 2.83
C VAL A 479 -1.97 2.71 3.09
N GLY A 480 -2.83 2.31 2.16
CA GLY A 480 -3.61 1.08 2.25
C GLY A 480 -2.80 -0.19 1.97
N SER A 481 -3.16 -1.31 2.61
CA SER A 481 -2.53 -2.62 2.45
C SER A 481 -2.59 -3.18 1.02
N SER A 482 -3.54 -2.77 0.18
CA SER A 482 -3.64 -3.21 -1.23
C SER A 482 -2.88 -2.31 -2.21
N GLN A 483 -2.55 -1.09 -1.80
CA GLN A 483 -2.02 -0.06 -2.69
C GLN A 483 -0.54 -0.23 -3.04
N SER A 484 -0.13 0.25 -4.22
CA SER A 484 1.28 0.42 -4.55
C SER A 484 1.91 1.55 -3.73
N VAL A 485 3.11 1.33 -3.19
CA VAL A 485 3.89 2.37 -2.49
C VAL A 485 4.42 3.46 -3.42
N SER A 486 4.43 3.24 -4.75
CA SER A 486 4.96 4.20 -5.72
C SER A 486 4.21 5.54 -5.69
N GLY A 487 2.88 5.54 -5.55
CA GLY A 487 2.10 6.78 -5.50
C GLY A 487 2.49 7.69 -4.32
N PRO A 488 2.45 7.17 -3.07
CA PRO A 488 2.96 7.87 -1.90
C PRO A 488 4.40 8.34 -2.05
N LEU A 489 5.31 7.48 -2.54
CA LEU A 489 6.72 7.84 -2.74
C LEU A 489 6.90 8.98 -3.76
N VAL A 490 6.15 8.95 -4.87
CA VAL A 490 6.13 10.03 -5.88
C VAL A 490 5.71 11.35 -5.25
N ALA A 491 4.61 11.37 -4.49
CA ALA A 491 4.14 12.59 -3.84
C ALA A 491 5.16 13.12 -2.82
N MET A 492 5.70 12.26 -1.95
CA MET A 492 6.66 12.65 -0.92
C MET A 492 7.99 13.16 -1.52
N ASN A 493 8.51 12.48 -2.54
CA ASN A 493 9.71 12.93 -3.25
C ASN A 493 9.48 14.27 -3.97
N THR A 494 8.33 14.45 -4.61
CA THR A 494 8.02 15.64 -5.40
C THR A 494 7.78 16.87 -4.52
N MET A 495 7.02 16.73 -3.42
CA MET A 495 6.83 17.82 -2.45
C MET A 495 8.13 18.20 -1.74
N LEU A 496 9.02 17.23 -1.51
CA LEU A 496 10.34 17.49 -0.97
C LEU A 496 11.20 18.26 -1.98
N ALA A 497 11.16 17.89 -3.26
CA ALA A 497 11.88 18.61 -4.31
C ALA A 497 11.45 20.08 -4.41
N ASP A 498 10.14 20.36 -4.38
CA ASP A 498 9.61 21.74 -4.34
C ASP A 498 10.11 22.51 -3.11
N SER A 499 10.02 21.89 -1.93
CA SER A 499 10.41 22.53 -0.68
C SER A 499 11.92 22.76 -0.59
N LEU A 500 12.74 21.86 -1.12
CA LEU A 500 14.19 22.04 -1.22
C LEU A 500 14.57 23.14 -2.21
N ASN A 501 13.86 23.28 -3.33
CA ASN A 501 14.06 24.42 -4.24
C ASN A 501 13.73 25.75 -3.56
N TRP A 502 12.60 25.83 -2.84
CA TRP A 502 12.25 27.00 -2.05
C TRP A 502 13.32 27.33 -0.99
N ILE A 503 13.82 26.31 -0.28
CA ILE A 503 14.92 26.47 0.69
C ILE A 503 16.18 26.98 -0.02
N ALA A 504 16.54 26.42 -1.18
CA ALA A 504 17.73 26.84 -1.91
C ALA A 504 17.64 28.32 -2.32
N GLU A 505 16.49 28.78 -2.82
CA GLU A 505 16.28 30.20 -3.17
C GLU A 505 16.41 31.12 -1.94
N LYS A 506 15.83 30.72 -0.81
CA LYS A 506 15.89 31.49 0.44
C LYS A 506 17.28 31.51 1.06
N LEU A 507 18.00 30.39 1.00
CA LEU A 507 19.39 30.28 1.44
C LEU A 507 20.31 31.11 0.55
N GLU A 508 20.18 31.02 -0.77
CA GLU A 508 20.98 31.81 -1.71
C GLU A 508 20.79 33.31 -1.49
N SER A 509 19.55 33.76 -1.29
CA SER A 509 19.23 35.15 -0.94
C SER A 509 19.88 35.57 0.39
N SER A 510 19.76 34.73 1.42
CA SER A 510 20.30 35.00 2.76
C SER A 510 21.83 35.06 2.77
N LEU A 511 22.49 34.09 2.12
CA LEU A 511 23.96 34.06 1.98
C LEU A 511 24.47 35.24 1.15
N SER A 512 23.76 35.61 0.07
CA SER A 512 24.10 36.78 -0.76
C SER A 512 23.97 38.10 0.00
N SER A 513 23.12 38.14 1.04
CA SER A 513 23.00 39.32 1.93
C SER A 513 24.14 39.47 2.94
N GLY A 514 25.07 38.51 2.98
CA GLY A 514 26.25 38.52 3.84
C GLY A 514 26.07 37.82 5.19
N LEU A 515 24.98 37.07 5.38
CA LEU A 515 24.80 36.21 6.56
C LEU A 515 25.76 35.02 6.49
N GLU A 516 26.32 34.66 7.64
CA GLU A 516 27.08 33.41 7.78
C GLU A 516 26.15 32.20 7.65
N GLN A 517 26.68 31.06 7.21
CA GLN A 517 25.89 29.88 6.89
C GLN A 517 24.90 29.45 8.01
N PRO A 518 25.30 29.33 9.29
CA PRO A 518 24.35 28.97 10.36
C PRO A 518 23.23 30.00 10.55
N GLU A 519 23.55 31.30 10.40
CA GLU A 519 22.58 32.38 10.55
C GLU A 519 21.57 32.39 9.39
N ALA A 520 22.05 32.16 8.17
CA ALA A 520 21.21 31.99 6.99
C ALA A 520 20.24 30.81 7.16
N VAL A 521 20.73 29.66 7.61
CA VAL A 521 19.89 28.46 7.85
C VAL A 521 18.81 28.74 8.88
N LEU A 522 19.16 29.33 10.03
CA LEU A 522 18.20 29.66 11.08
C LEU A 522 17.16 30.68 10.61
N ALA A 523 17.55 31.66 9.79
CA ALA A 523 16.61 32.63 9.21
C ALA A 523 15.59 31.95 8.29
N VAL A 524 16.04 31.05 7.40
CA VAL A 524 15.17 30.29 6.50
C VAL A 524 14.23 29.37 7.28
N LEU A 525 14.73 28.66 8.29
CA LEU A 525 13.92 27.76 9.11
C LEU A 525 12.89 28.51 9.97
N LYS A 526 13.24 29.71 10.44
CA LYS A 526 12.29 30.58 11.15
C LYS A 526 11.14 30.99 10.24
N GLU A 527 11.45 31.49 9.03
CA GLU A 527 10.43 31.84 8.04
C GLU A 527 9.56 30.62 7.69
N LEU A 528 10.18 29.45 7.50
CA LEU A 528 9.47 28.20 7.25
C LEU A 528 8.49 27.84 8.38
N MET A 529 8.90 27.95 9.63
CA MET A 529 8.03 27.63 10.77
C MET A 529 6.94 28.68 11.00
N ASP A 530 7.22 29.96 10.73
CA ASP A 530 6.22 31.03 10.78
C ASP A 530 5.12 30.83 9.73
N GLU A 531 5.47 30.37 8.53
CA GLU A 531 4.50 30.14 7.44
C GLU A 531 3.86 28.75 7.46
N HIS A 532 4.58 27.73 7.93
CA HIS A 532 4.19 26.34 7.75
C HIS A 532 4.14 25.47 9.00
N GLY A 533 4.41 26.03 10.19
CA GLY A 533 4.40 25.30 11.46
C GLY A 533 3.02 24.74 11.86
N ASN A 534 1.93 25.24 11.27
CA ASN A 534 0.56 24.82 11.60
C ASN A 534 0.30 23.32 11.41
N VAL A 535 1.03 22.66 10.51
CA VAL A 535 0.89 21.23 10.23
C VAL A 535 1.48 20.33 11.32
N VAL A 536 2.31 20.87 12.21
CA VAL A 536 2.97 20.10 13.27
C VAL A 536 2.02 19.84 14.44
N PHE A 537 1.80 18.58 14.77
CA PHE A 537 0.89 18.18 15.84
C PHE A 537 1.38 16.94 16.60
N GLY A 538 1.51 17.10 17.93
CA GLY A 538 1.97 16.07 18.86
C GLY A 538 0.88 15.22 19.54
N GLY A 539 -0.39 15.63 19.44
CA GLY A 539 -1.48 15.11 20.28
C GLY A 539 -2.26 13.92 19.71
N ASP A 540 -3.41 13.63 20.32
CA ASP A 540 -4.35 12.60 19.87
C ASP A 540 -5.07 13.02 18.60
N GLY A 541 -4.74 12.35 17.50
CA GLY A 541 -5.30 12.61 16.17
C GLY A 541 -6.78 12.23 16.04
N TYR A 542 -7.34 11.44 16.96
CA TYR A 542 -8.75 11.03 16.91
C TYR A 542 -9.70 11.98 17.64
N SER A 543 -9.16 12.88 18.45
CA SER A 543 -9.96 13.78 19.26
C SER A 543 -10.80 14.72 18.39
N GLU A 544 -12.07 14.90 18.77
CA GLU A 544 -12.95 15.88 18.11
C GLU A 544 -12.35 17.29 18.25
N GLU A 545 -11.68 17.56 19.36
CA GLU A 545 -10.96 18.81 19.59
C GLU A 545 -9.87 19.04 18.54
N TRP A 546 -9.08 18.01 18.18
CA TRP A 546 -8.09 18.12 17.11
C TRP A 546 -8.75 18.37 15.76
N HIS A 547 -9.85 17.68 15.46
CA HIS A 547 -10.55 17.87 14.18
C HIS A 547 -11.03 19.30 14.00
N THR A 548 -11.62 19.90 15.04
CA THR A 548 -12.03 21.32 15.03
C THR A 548 -10.82 22.24 14.93
N GLN A 549 -9.81 22.07 15.79
CA GLN A 549 -8.61 22.92 15.78
C GLN A 549 -7.87 22.89 14.44
N ALA A 550 -7.67 21.70 13.87
CA ALA A 550 -6.93 21.51 12.63
C ALA A 550 -7.56 22.30 11.47
N VAL A 551 -8.89 22.27 11.36
CA VAL A 551 -9.62 22.92 10.27
C VAL A 551 -9.84 24.41 10.54
N GLU A 552 -10.42 24.74 11.70
CA GLU A 552 -10.89 26.11 11.99
C GLU A 552 -9.76 27.06 12.39
N GLU A 553 -8.74 26.57 13.13
CA GLU A 553 -7.66 27.40 13.65
C GLU A 553 -6.39 27.31 12.79
N ARG A 554 -6.09 26.11 12.28
CA ARG A 554 -4.81 25.82 11.60
C ARG A 554 -4.89 25.78 10.07
N GLY A 555 -6.10 25.76 9.51
CA GLY A 555 -6.33 25.80 8.06
C GLY A 555 -6.02 24.49 7.33
N LEU A 556 -5.88 23.36 8.05
CA LEU A 556 -5.70 22.04 7.46
C LEU A 556 -7.03 21.54 6.89
N LYS A 557 -6.97 20.73 5.82
CA LYS A 557 -8.18 20.12 5.24
C LYS A 557 -8.49 18.78 5.91
N ASN A 558 -9.77 18.54 6.23
CA ASN A 558 -10.29 17.22 6.59
C ASN A 558 -11.06 16.65 5.40
N ILE A 559 -10.51 15.61 4.77
CA ILE A 559 -10.99 15.08 3.49
C ILE A 559 -11.30 13.59 3.66
N PRO A 560 -12.46 13.23 4.22
CA PRO A 560 -12.70 11.90 4.75
C PRO A 560 -12.81 10.83 3.67
N THR A 561 -13.44 11.13 2.53
CA THR A 561 -13.70 10.14 1.47
C THR A 561 -12.74 10.27 0.29
N THR A 562 -12.63 9.21 -0.49
CA THR A 562 -11.89 9.19 -1.75
C THR A 562 -12.52 10.12 -2.78
N ALA A 563 -13.85 10.27 -2.78
CA ALA A 563 -14.56 11.22 -3.62
C ALA A 563 -14.18 12.69 -3.33
N ASP A 564 -13.88 13.00 -2.07
CA ASP A 564 -13.41 14.34 -1.67
C ASP A 564 -11.90 14.53 -1.94
N ALA A 565 -11.13 13.43 -1.93
CA ALA A 565 -9.68 13.46 -2.01
C ALA A 565 -9.11 13.50 -3.43
N LEU A 566 -9.67 12.70 -4.35
CA LEU A 566 -9.15 12.60 -5.72
C LEU A 566 -9.15 13.94 -6.47
N PRO A 567 -10.14 14.86 -6.30
CA PRO A 567 -10.09 16.19 -6.94
C PRO A 567 -8.85 17.02 -6.58
N ALA A 568 -8.14 16.71 -5.49
CA ALA A 568 -6.88 17.38 -5.17
C ALA A 568 -5.81 17.20 -6.27
N LEU A 569 -5.89 16.16 -7.10
CA LEU A 569 -5.00 15.98 -8.25
C LEU A 569 -5.21 17.04 -9.33
N GLN A 570 -6.36 17.70 -9.35
CA GLN A 570 -6.72 18.76 -10.30
C GLN A 570 -6.54 20.17 -9.72
N GLU A 571 -6.12 20.29 -8.46
CA GLU A 571 -5.81 21.60 -7.85
C GLU A 571 -4.64 22.27 -8.60
N GLU A 572 -4.74 23.58 -8.87
CA GLU A 572 -3.72 24.34 -9.59
C GLU A 572 -2.34 24.25 -8.92
N SER A 573 -2.30 24.22 -7.60
CA SER A 573 -1.08 24.04 -6.80
C SER A 573 -0.40 22.70 -7.08
N VAL A 574 -1.18 21.63 -7.25
CA VAL A 574 -0.69 20.27 -7.50
C VAL A 574 -0.26 20.11 -8.96
N ILE A 575 -1.03 20.64 -9.90
CA ILE A 575 -0.65 20.66 -11.32
C ILE A 575 0.70 21.38 -11.48
N LYS A 576 0.84 22.57 -10.86
CA LYS A 576 2.08 23.36 -10.89
C LYS A 576 3.25 22.63 -10.23
N LEU A 577 3.02 21.94 -9.12
CA LEU A 577 4.04 21.13 -8.44
C LEU A 577 4.63 20.08 -9.41
N PHE A 578 3.77 19.28 -10.03
CA PHE A 578 4.21 18.21 -10.92
C PHE A 578 4.84 18.72 -12.22
N GLU A 579 4.29 19.79 -12.80
CA GLU A 579 4.81 20.39 -14.02
C GLU A 579 6.18 21.03 -13.79
N SER A 580 6.33 21.83 -12.73
CA SER A 580 7.60 22.54 -12.44
C SER A 580 8.75 21.61 -12.04
N THR A 581 8.44 20.46 -11.44
CA THR A 581 9.42 19.42 -11.09
C THR A 581 9.70 18.44 -12.24
N GLY A 582 8.91 18.47 -13.31
CA GLY A 582 9.03 17.57 -14.46
C GLY A 582 8.66 16.12 -14.16
N VAL A 583 7.94 15.87 -13.07
CA VAL A 583 7.59 14.50 -12.62
C VAL A 583 6.39 13.95 -13.38
N LEU A 584 5.32 14.76 -13.49
CA LEU A 584 4.15 14.46 -14.31
C LEU A 584 3.76 15.70 -15.11
N THR A 585 3.42 15.52 -16.37
CA THR A 585 2.75 16.56 -17.17
C THR A 585 1.30 16.73 -16.71
N PRO A 586 0.66 17.88 -16.98
CA PRO A 586 -0.76 18.08 -16.66
C PRO A 586 -1.67 16.98 -17.25
N VAL A 587 -1.34 16.50 -18.44
CA VAL A 587 -2.09 15.43 -19.13
C VAL A 587 -1.90 14.06 -18.47
N GLU A 588 -0.69 13.74 -18.01
CA GLU A 588 -0.41 12.52 -17.24
C GLU A 588 -1.09 12.55 -15.84
N LEU A 589 -1.21 13.73 -15.24
CA LEU A 589 -1.87 13.91 -13.95
C LEU A 589 -3.39 13.77 -14.08
N GLU A 590 -3.99 14.41 -15.08
CA GLU A 590 -5.42 14.27 -15.42
C GLU A 590 -5.79 12.81 -15.69
N SER A 591 -4.95 12.09 -16.45
CA SER A 591 -5.14 10.67 -16.72
C SER A 591 -5.23 9.82 -15.45
N ARG A 592 -4.42 10.14 -14.43
CA ARG A 592 -4.44 9.44 -13.14
C ARG A 592 -5.72 9.76 -12.38
N TYR A 593 -6.17 11.01 -12.38
CA TYR A 593 -7.45 11.38 -11.79
C TYR A 593 -8.60 10.58 -12.42
N GLU A 594 -8.69 10.53 -13.74
CA GLU A 594 -9.72 9.79 -14.46
C GLU A 594 -9.69 8.29 -14.13
N VAL A 595 -8.51 7.66 -14.19
CA VAL A 595 -8.36 6.21 -13.91
C VAL A 595 -8.72 5.88 -12.47
N TYR A 596 -8.28 6.68 -11.49
CA TYR A 596 -8.57 6.42 -10.08
C TYR A 596 -10.04 6.71 -9.74
N SER A 597 -10.66 7.70 -10.39
CA SER A 597 -12.09 7.98 -10.25
C SER A 597 -12.92 6.81 -10.77
N GLU A 598 -12.60 6.30 -11.97
CA GLU A 598 -13.25 5.13 -12.54
C GLU A 598 -13.08 3.89 -11.65
N GLN A 599 -11.88 3.63 -11.13
CA GLN A 599 -11.63 2.51 -10.22
C GLN A 599 -12.46 2.61 -8.93
N TYR A 600 -12.57 3.80 -8.34
CA TYR A 600 -13.39 4.02 -7.15
C TYR A 600 -14.87 3.71 -7.43
N ILE A 601 -15.42 4.30 -8.50
CA ILE A 601 -16.81 4.11 -8.92
C ILE A 601 -17.09 2.62 -9.14
N LEU A 602 -16.28 1.95 -9.95
CA LEU A 602 -16.46 0.53 -10.28
C LEU A 602 -16.36 -0.37 -9.04
N SER A 603 -15.48 -0.05 -8.09
CA SER A 603 -15.35 -0.81 -6.84
C SER A 603 -16.65 -0.74 -6.03
N ILE A 604 -17.18 0.48 -5.82
CA ILE A 604 -18.44 0.67 -5.08
C ILE A 604 -19.62 0.04 -5.81
N GLU A 605 -19.69 0.14 -7.15
CA GLU A 605 -20.75 -0.50 -7.92
C GLU A 605 -20.71 -2.04 -7.82
N VAL A 606 -19.54 -2.64 -7.88
CA VAL A 606 -19.38 -4.10 -7.74
C VAL A 606 -19.84 -4.54 -6.35
N GLU A 607 -19.42 -3.83 -5.30
CA GLU A 607 -19.86 -4.12 -3.94
C GLU A 607 -21.38 -3.94 -3.79
N ALA A 608 -21.97 -2.87 -4.34
CA ALA A 608 -23.41 -2.64 -4.29
C ALA A 608 -24.21 -3.75 -4.99
N LYS A 609 -23.73 -4.21 -6.16
CA LYS A 609 -24.34 -5.34 -6.89
C LYS A 609 -24.25 -6.64 -6.08
N LEU A 610 -23.14 -6.87 -5.39
CA LEU A 610 -22.98 -8.03 -4.49
C LEU A 610 -23.88 -7.93 -3.25
N VAL A 611 -24.02 -6.75 -2.65
CA VAL A 611 -24.95 -6.50 -1.54
C VAL A 611 -26.38 -6.87 -1.94
N ILE A 612 -26.84 -6.36 -3.10
CA ILE A 612 -28.18 -6.66 -3.64
C ILE A 612 -28.34 -8.16 -3.87
N ASP A 613 -27.38 -8.79 -4.55
CA ASP A 613 -27.45 -10.21 -4.90
C ASP A 613 -27.49 -11.10 -3.65
N MET A 614 -26.57 -10.89 -2.70
CA MET A 614 -26.50 -11.69 -1.48
C MET A 614 -27.71 -11.48 -0.57
N ALA A 615 -28.18 -10.24 -0.41
CA ALA A 615 -29.37 -9.94 0.37
C ALA A 615 -30.60 -10.65 -0.20
N THR A 616 -30.78 -10.56 -1.53
CA THR A 616 -31.98 -11.06 -2.24
C THR A 616 -31.99 -12.57 -2.39
N THR A 617 -30.84 -13.17 -2.75
CA THR A 617 -30.77 -14.58 -3.16
C THR A 617 -30.39 -15.53 -2.03
N SER A 618 -29.79 -15.02 -0.95
CA SER A 618 -29.25 -15.85 0.13
C SER A 618 -29.81 -15.49 1.50
N ILE A 619 -29.66 -14.23 1.95
CA ILE A 619 -30.05 -13.82 3.31
C ILE A 619 -31.57 -13.80 3.47
N TYR A 620 -32.29 -13.13 2.57
CA TYR A 620 -33.74 -13.04 2.65
C TYR A 620 -34.42 -14.42 2.58
N PRO A 621 -34.08 -15.33 1.65
CA PRO A 621 -34.64 -16.69 1.65
C PRO A 621 -34.34 -17.47 2.93
N ALA A 622 -33.15 -17.32 3.53
CA ALA A 622 -32.83 -17.97 4.80
C ALA A 622 -33.72 -17.45 5.94
N ALA A 623 -33.89 -16.14 6.04
CA ALA A 623 -34.76 -15.50 7.02
C ALA A 623 -36.24 -15.89 6.82
N ALA A 624 -36.74 -15.89 5.58
CA ALA A 624 -38.11 -16.25 5.25
C ALA A 624 -38.43 -17.72 5.56
N ASN A 625 -37.51 -18.63 5.26
CA ASN A 625 -37.65 -20.05 5.60
C ASN A 625 -37.73 -20.26 7.12
N TYR A 626 -36.83 -19.62 7.87
CA TYR A 626 -36.85 -19.69 9.34
C TYR A 626 -38.12 -19.05 9.94
N LEU A 627 -38.58 -17.94 9.37
CA LEU A 627 -39.85 -17.32 9.75
C LEU A 627 -41.04 -18.28 9.52
N SER A 628 -41.03 -19.03 8.42
CA SER A 628 -42.04 -20.06 8.14
C SER A 628 -42.04 -21.16 9.21
N GLU A 629 -40.85 -21.62 9.65
CA GLU A 629 -40.71 -22.60 10.73
C GLU A 629 -41.25 -22.07 12.06
N LEU A 630 -40.89 -20.83 12.43
CA LEU A 630 -41.37 -20.19 13.66
C LEU A 630 -42.90 -20.05 13.66
N THR A 631 -43.46 -19.50 12.58
CA THR A 631 -44.90 -19.26 12.47
C THR A 631 -45.71 -20.56 12.43
N SER A 632 -45.21 -21.60 11.74
CA SER A 632 -45.80 -22.94 11.76
C SER A 632 -45.79 -23.56 13.16
N THR A 633 -44.69 -23.40 13.89
CA THR A 633 -44.56 -23.88 15.27
C THR A 633 -45.54 -23.17 16.21
N ILE A 634 -45.64 -21.84 16.12
CA ILE A 634 -46.57 -21.03 16.91
C ILE A 634 -48.03 -21.42 16.62
N ALA A 635 -48.38 -21.60 15.33
CA ALA A 635 -49.73 -22.00 14.92
C ALA A 635 -50.08 -23.41 15.44
N THR A 636 -49.15 -24.36 15.30
CA THR A 636 -49.32 -25.74 15.78
C THR A 636 -49.47 -25.79 17.30
N ALA A 637 -48.62 -25.08 18.04
CA ALA A 637 -48.72 -24.97 19.50
C ALA A 637 -50.08 -24.39 19.92
N SER A 638 -50.52 -23.32 19.25
CA SER A 638 -51.81 -22.68 19.52
C SER A 638 -52.98 -23.64 19.28
N SER A 639 -52.90 -24.51 18.26
CA SER A 639 -53.94 -25.50 17.94
C SER A 639 -54.14 -26.56 19.02
N VAL A 640 -53.11 -26.83 19.84
CA VAL A 640 -53.16 -27.77 20.97
C VAL A 640 -53.29 -27.07 22.33
N GLY A 641 -53.56 -25.76 22.32
CA GLY A 641 -53.77 -24.96 23.54
C GLY A 641 -52.49 -24.48 24.23
N VAL A 642 -51.34 -24.51 23.55
CA VAL A 642 -50.06 -23.98 24.05
C VAL A 642 -49.78 -22.61 23.43
N SER A 643 -49.59 -21.57 24.24
CA SER A 643 -49.23 -20.24 23.76
C SER A 643 -47.71 -20.07 23.75
N LEU A 644 -47.15 -19.72 22.58
CA LEU A 644 -45.74 -19.37 22.41
C LEU A 644 -45.61 -17.87 22.12
N ASP A 645 -44.51 -17.26 22.56
CA ASP A 645 -44.17 -15.88 22.22
C ASP A 645 -43.91 -15.74 20.70
N ASN A 646 -44.44 -14.67 20.09
CA ASN A 646 -44.27 -14.37 18.67
C ASN A 646 -43.30 -13.21 18.41
N GLY A 647 -42.65 -12.67 19.45
CA GLY A 647 -41.78 -11.50 19.34
C GLY A 647 -40.58 -11.74 18.43
N LEU A 648 -39.98 -12.94 18.48
CA LEU A 648 -38.88 -13.30 17.56
C LEU A 648 -39.35 -13.34 16.10
N ALA A 649 -40.49 -13.98 15.81
CA ALA A 649 -41.04 -14.05 14.46
C ALA A 649 -41.35 -12.65 13.91
N GLN A 650 -41.91 -11.76 14.73
CA GLN A 650 -42.16 -10.38 14.36
C GLN A 650 -40.87 -9.61 14.05
N LYS A 651 -39.82 -9.78 14.88
CA LYS A 651 -38.52 -9.14 14.63
C LYS A 651 -37.89 -9.62 13.32
N VAL A 652 -37.86 -10.93 13.08
CA VAL A 652 -37.32 -11.50 11.83
C VAL A 652 -38.07 -10.94 10.61
N ALA A 653 -39.41 -10.92 10.66
CA ALA A 653 -40.21 -10.37 9.57
C ALA A 653 -39.92 -8.88 9.33
N THR A 654 -39.97 -8.05 10.37
CA THR A 654 -39.76 -6.60 10.25
C THR A 654 -38.35 -6.26 9.77
N THR A 655 -37.31 -6.96 10.25
CA THR A 655 -35.93 -6.74 9.79
C THR A 655 -35.73 -7.20 8.34
N ALA A 656 -36.31 -8.34 7.95
CA ALA A 656 -36.22 -8.83 6.58
C ALA A 656 -36.92 -7.89 5.58
N ASP A 657 -38.10 -7.38 5.94
CA ASP A 657 -38.83 -6.41 5.11
C ASP A 657 -38.07 -5.07 5.01
N ALA A 658 -37.48 -4.60 6.11
CA ALA A 658 -36.65 -3.39 6.11
C ALA A 658 -35.43 -3.55 5.20
N MET A 659 -34.73 -4.68 5.29
CA MET A 659 -33.60 -5.00 4.41
C MET A 659 -34.00 -4.95 2.93
N MET A 660 -35.11 -5.59 2.56
CA MET A 660 -35.55 -5.63 1.16
C MET A 660 -36.04 -4.26 0.66
N ALA A 661 -36.65 -3.45 1.52
CA ALA A 661 -37.02 -2.08 1.17
C ALA A 661 -35.79 -1.21 0.84
N ASP A 662 -34.69 -1.39 1.56
CA ASP A 662 -33.43 -0.70 1.25
C ASP A 662 -32.73 -1.28 0.02
N VAL A 663 -32.83 -2.60 -0.23
CA VAL A 663 -32.36 -3.22 -1.47
C VAL A 663 -33.07 -2.64 -2.70
N GLU A 664 -34.37 -2.36 -2.63
CA GLU A 664 -35.10 -1.70 -3.72
C GLU A 664 -34.55 -0.30 -4.01
N LYS A 665 -34.25 0.49 -2.96
CA LYS A 665 -33.64 1.81 -3.09
C LYS A 665 -32.24 1.72 -3.69
N LEU A 666 -31.41 0.80 -3.19
CA LEU A 666 -30.05 0.59 -3.69
C LEU A 666 -30.07 0.14 -5.16
N SER A 667 -30.99 -0.74 -5.53
CA SER A 667 -31.15 -1.19 -6.92
C SER A 667 -31.52 -0.04 -7.86
N ALA A 668 -32.37 0.88 -7.41
CA ALA A 668 -32.70 2.09 -8.16
C ALA A 668 -31.48 3.03 -8.26
N ALA A 669 -30.75 3.25 -7.16
CA ALA A 669 -29.56 4.10 -7.14
C ALA A 669 -28.44 3.56 -8.05
N VAL A 670 -28.18 2.25 -8.04
CA VAL A 670 -27.17 1.60 -8.90
C VAL A 670 -27.57 1.65 -10.39
N ALA A 671 -28.85 1.80 -10.70
CA ALA A 671 -29.34 1.95 -12.07
C ALA A 671 -29.28 3.40 -12.58
N GLU A 672 -28.97 4.38 -11.71
CA GLU A 672 -28.83 5.78 -12.10
C GLU A 672 -27.63 5.95 -13.05
N THR A 673 -27.84 6.71 -14.12
CA THR A 673 -26.80 6.98 -15.13
C THR A 673 -26.91 8.43 -15.58
N GLY A 674 -25.86 8.96 -16.24
CA GLY A 674 -25.91 10.32 -16.79
C GLY A 674 -25.36 11.42 -15.87
N PHE A 675 -24.43 11.07 -14.99
CA PHE A 675 -23.65 12.04 -14.20
C PHE A 675 -22.92 13.04 -15.11
N ALA A 676 -22.86 14.31 -14.69
CA ALA A 676 -22.24 15.37 -15.48
C ALA A 676 -20.71 15.28 -15.52
N SER A 677 -20.10 14.68 -14.49
CA SER A 677 -18.66 14.48 -14.36
C SER A 677 -18.34 13.20 -13.57
N ALA A 678 -17.09 12.75 -13.64
CA ALA A 678 -16.59 11.68 -12.78
C ALA A 678 -16.69 12.06 -11.28
N GLU A 679 -16.46 13.33 -10.94
CA GLU A 679 -16.58 13.84 -9.57
C GLU A 679 -18.00 13.69 -9.02
N ASP A 680 -19.01 14.07 -9.81
CA ASP A 680 -20.42 13.93 -9.42
C ASP A 680 -20.80 12.46 -9.21
N HIS A 681 -20.29 11.56 -10.06
CA HIS A 681 -20.52 10.14 -9.91
C HIS A 681 -19.84 9.59 -8.63
N MET A 682 -18.58 9.96 -8.38
CA MET A 682 -17.89 9.57 -7.14
C MET A 682 -18.64 10.06 -5.89
N LYS A 683 -19.12 11.30 -5.89
CA LYS A 683 -19.92 11.87 -4.79
C LYS A 683 -21.24 11.14 -4.62
N PHE A 684 -21.92 10.77 -5.71
CA PHE A 684 -23.13 9.94 -5.64
C PHE A 684 -22.85 8.56 -5.04
N CYS A 685 -21.76 7.90 -5.46
CA CYS A 685 -21.32 6.65 -4.85
C CYS A 685 -21.05 6.81 -3.33
N ALA A 686 -20.36 7.88 -2.94
CA ALA A 686 -19.99 8.15 -1.55
C ALA A 686 -21.19 8.49 -0.64
N ASN A 687 -22.12 9.32 -1.14
CA ASN A 687 -23.17 9.94 -0.34
C ASN A 687 -24.54 9.24 -0.45
N GLU A 688 -24.80 8.50 -1.52
CA GLU A 688 -26.09 7.82 -1.75
C GLU A 688 -25.94 6.30 -1.73
N ILE A 689 -25.02 5.73 -2.52
CA ILE A 689 -24.88 4.27 -2.65
C ILE A 689 -24.31 3.65 -1.36
N ARG A 690 -23.20 4.16 -0.84
CA ARG A 690 -22.54 3.59 0.36
C ARG A 690 -23.44 3.60 1.60
N PRO A 691 -24.14 4.69 1.96
CA PRO A 691 -25.05 4.66 3.11
C PRO A 691 -26.20 3.66 2.97
N LEU A 692 -26.71 3.43 1.75
CA LEU A 692 -27.72 2.39 1.50
C LEU A 692 -27.14 0.99 1.71
N MET A 693 -25.90 0.73 1.25
CA MET A 693 -25.22 -0.53 1.52
C MET A 693 -25.03 -0.77 3.02
N ASP A 694 -24.64 0.27 3.78
CA ASP A 694 -24.47 0.17 5.23
C ASP A 694 -25.82 -0.12 5.93
N SER A 695 -26.92 0.53 5.53
CA SER A 695 -28.26 0.24 6.06
C SER A 695 -28.72 -1.20 5.78
N ILE A 696 -28.47 -1.71 4.56
CA ILE A 696 -28.78 -3.10 4.21
C ILE A 696 -27.94 -4.07 5.04
N ARG A 697 -26.65 -3.76 5.21
CA ARG A 697 -25.75 -4.54 6.06
C ARG A 697 -26.23 -4.58 7.50
N GLU A 698 -26.61 -3.46 8.11
CA GLU A 698 -27.11 -3.43 9.49
C GLU A 698 -28.29 -4.38 9.69
N ASN A 699 -29.23 -4.40 8.74
CA ASN A 699 -30.36 -5.33 8.78
C ASN A 699 -29.92 -6.79 8.55
N GLY A 700 -29.00 -7.04 7.62
CA GLY A 700 -28.45 -8.38 7.35
C GLY A 700 -27.69 -8.95 8.55
N ASP A 701 -26.85 -8.14 9.20
CA ASP A 701 -26.09 -8.50 10.39
C ASP A 701 -27.05 -8.75 11.57
N LEU A 702 -28.12 -7.95 11.71
CA LEU A 702 -29.16 -8.21 12.71
C LEU A 702 -29.87 -9.55 12.44
N LEU A 703 -30.22 -9.86 11.19
CA LEU A 703 -30.80 -11.15 10.82
C LEU A 703 -29.89 -12.32 11.18
N GLU A 704 -28.57 -12.19 11.02
CA GLU A 704 -27.62 -13.23 11.44
C GLU A 704 -27.74 -13.61 12.92
N THR A 705 -28.08 -12.63 13.76
CA THR A 705 -28.27 -12.84 15.21
C THR A 705 -29.64 -13.40 15.58
N LEU A 706 -30.65 -13.24 14.71
CA LEU A 706 -32.03 -13.65 14.96
C LEU A 706 -32.36 -15.01 14.33
N VAL A 707 -31.79 -15.31 13.16
CA VAL A 707 -32.01 -16.54 12.40
C VAL A 707 -31.23 -17.70 13.05
N ALA A 708 -31.84 -18.88 13.08
CA ALA A 708 -31.17 -20.07 13.60
C ALA A 708 -29.86 -20.34 12.85
N ASP A 709 -28.82 -20.73 13.59
CA ASP A 709 -27.50 -21.00 13.02
C ASP A 709 -27.53 -22.06 11.90
N SER A 710 -28.40 -23.06 12.04
CA SER A 710 -28.67 -24.11 11.05
C SER A 710 -29.27 -23.61 9.75
N ALA A 711 -29.85 -22.41 9.73
CA ALA A 711 -30.46 -21.80 8.55
C ALA A 711 -29.54 -20.75 7.88
N TRP A 712 -28.53 -20.25 8.59
CA TRP A 712 -27.66 -19.18 8.08
C TRP A 712 -26.78 -19.65 6.90
N PRO A 713 -26.74 -18.90 5.78
CA PRO A 713 -26.13 -19.40 4.55
C PRO A 713 -24.60 -19.22 4.46
N PHE A 714 -24.02 -18.32 5.26
CA PHE A 714 -22.61 -17.93 5.12
C PHE A 714 -21.77 -18.30 6.35
N PRO A 715 -20.47 -18.60 6.18
CA PRO A 715 -19.54 -18.66 7.31
C PRO A 715 -19.57 -17.37 8.15
N LYS A 716 -19.67 -17.54 9.46
CA LYS A 716 -19.72 -16.44 10.43
C LYS A 716 -18.32 -15.94 10.76
N TYR A 717 -18.20 -14.73 11.27
CA TYR A 717 -16.90 -14.19 11.70
C TYR A 717 -16.25 -15.04 12.80
N SER A 718 -17.02 -15.55 13.75
CA SER A 718 -16.52 -16.43 14.81
C SER A 718 -15.88 -17.71 14.26
N GLU A 719 -16.24 -18.14 13.06
CA GLU A 719 -15.68 -19.32 12.40
C GLU A 719 -14.43 -18.94 11.62
N MET A 720 -14.53 -17.94 10.75
CA MET A 720 -13.43 -17.53 9.87
C MET A 720 -12.21 -17.00 10.64
N LEU A 721 -12.44 -16.33 11.78
CA LEU A 721 -11.38 -15.69 12.56
C LEU A 721 -10.69 -16.63 13.56
N PHE A 722 -11.37 -17.72 13.99
CA PHE A 722 -10.90 -18.55 15.11
C PHE A 722 -10.76 -20.05 14.80
N ILE A 723 -11.45 -20.58 13.79
CA ILE A 723 -11.27 -21.98 13.35
C ILE A 723 -10.07 -22.02 12.38
N LYS A 724 -9.07 -22.86 12.67
CA LYS A 724 -7.80 -22.91 11.93
C LYS A 724 -7.38 -24.31 11.56
#